data_AF-A0A9X1MLK7-F1
#
_entry.id   AF-A0A9X1MLK7-F1
#
_cell.length_a   1.000
_cell.length_b   1.000
_cell.length_c   1.000
_cell.angle_alpha   90.00
_cell.angle_beta   90.00
_cell.angle_gamma   90.00
#
_symmetry.space_group_name_H-M   'P 1'
#
loop_
_entity.id
_entity.type
_entity.pdbx_description
1 polymer ?
#
loop_
_entity_poly.entity_id
_entity_poly.type
_entity_poly.pdbx_seq_one_letter_code
_entity_poly.pdbx_strand_id
1 'polypeptide(L)'
;MRSTLRFGLISIALALLGFAFPGDASCAPSTAEQLDQSFAAKVKPFLTANCLACHGDQEPDADLDLSQFPTVESVATDHPRWELVLERLTAGDMPPEEADAQPTAEQRAEVIAWIKALRAHEGQKNAGDPGSIPVRRLSNAEYNYTIRDLTGVDIQPTKDFPVDPANEAGFDNSAASISTSPALVKKYLDSARNVANHLALTPTGFVFAPHEVISHTDRDKFCVNRIVDFYKRQPTDYSDYFLAAWKYKNRQPSETLDDLAAEAGISGKYLQTIWETLNGQDEPIGPIAALRSLWNSIPADATPEKATAICDQMEAFVADLRPHMIPKVDNLTSPQISPGSQPLVIWKNEQMAANHTKYADGSALKLEKWKLPADSQAREAMEVPEDAAEREKYEADCRRFCAIFPDAFYVSERGRVWQNEASRGRLLSAGFHNQQGYFRDDTPLSDLLLDEAGQQALDQLWDDFDLVCTAPQRQYRSFIWYERAESKFLRDEVFDSFRSEDKDSITDAKMQALEKVYLEKAVREGASDTARQAIVDYFASMNQKFRAIEESLTESESAHLVALQEFAARAFRRPVTPAEQAGIVNFYQHLRAEEQLSHEDAIRDCVVSVLMSPKFFFHLGTPAQPSAKAVPLDDYALANRLSYFLWRSMPDAELLQHAAAGDLHQPEVLIAQAKRMSADPKIRGMAVEFGGNWLDFRRFEEHNAVDRERFPTFDNDLRQAMFEEPIHFFTDLAERDGSVLDFLYGDYTFVNKPLADHYGIPFSGNDPEEWIRLDEASQYGRGGLLPMSVFLTKNAPGLRTSPVKRGYWVAKRVLGEHIPAPPADVPELPADESKSELSLREALAKHRELPSCAGCHKRFDSLGVVFEGYGPVGEQRSEDLGGRPVETSAEFPDGSAGDGLIGLTNYIRERRQEDFLDNLNRKLLAYALGRTLQLSDEKLLHEMQSKLASNDYRFSVLLESIVTSPQFLNQRGAAVTQ
;
A
#
# COMPACT_ATOMS: atom_id res chain seq x y z
N MET A 1 66.97 -21.71 36.59
CA MET A 1 67.61 -20.75 37.51
C MET A 1 66.73 -20.60 38.75
N ARG A 2 67.35 -20.81 39.92
CA ARG A 2 67.01 -20.47 41.34
C ARG A 2 65.67 -19.73 41.59
N SER A 3 64.70 -20.29 42.34
CA SER A 3 64.46 -20.20 43.81
C SER A 3 64.16 -18.76 44.29
N THR A 4 63.11 -18.41 45.05
CA THR A 4 62.71 -18.89 46.40
C THR A 4 61.45 -18.13 46.91
N LEU A 5 60.54 -18.81 47.65
CA LEU A 5 59.87 -18.48 48.96
C LEU A 5 59.40 -17.00 49.25
N ARG A 6 58.30 -16.63 49.96
CA ARG A 6 57.42 -17.26 50.98
C ARG A 6 56.31 -16.28 51.44
N PHE A 7 55.19 -16.85 51.92
CA PHE A 7 54.26 -16.47 53.02
C PHE A 7 53.56 -15.10 53.11
N GLY A 8 52.25 -15.16 53.44
CA GLY A 8 51.63 -14.29 54.44
C GLY A 8 50.16 -13.93 54.24
N LEU A 9 49.24 -14.84 54.60
CA LEU A 9 47.81 -14.56 54.76
C LEU A 9 47.56 -13.73 56.04
N ILE A 10 46.83 -12.62 55.93
CA ILE A 10 46.12 -11.97 57.04
C ILE A 10 44.66 -11.76 56.60
N SER A 11 43.77 -12.44 57.30
CA SER A 11 42.32 -12.29 57.23
C SER A 11 41.87 -11.02 57.95
N ILE A 12 41.02 -10.23 57.31
CA ILE A 12 40.13 -9.25 57.98
C ILE A 12 38.70 -9.67 57.67
N ALA A 13 38.00 -10.07 58.71
CA ALA A 13 36.57 -10.33 58.70
C ALA A 13 35.81 -9.00 58.76
N LEU A 14 34.88 -8.78 57.83
CA LEU A 14 33.83 -7.78 57.97
C LEU A 14 32.49 -8.49 57.78
N ALA A 15 31.70 -8.50 58.84
CA ALA A 15 30.34 -9.03 58.87
C ALA A 15 29.42 -8.11 58.07
N LEU A 16 28.78 -8.66 57.02
CA LEU A 16 27.62 -8.07 56.38
C LEU A 16 26.42 -8.99 56.67
N LEU A 17 25.49 -8.46 57.44
CA LEU A 17 24.15 -9.00 57.63
C LEU A 17 23.47 -9.08 56.25
N GLY A 18 23.28 -10.30 55.75
CA GLY A 18 22.40 -10.56 54.62
C GLY A 18 20.95 -10.38 55.05
N PHE A 19 20.30 -9.33 54.55
CA PHE A 19 18.84 -9.33 54.44
C PHE A 19 18.47 -10.38 53.39
N ALA A 20 18.00 -11.54 53.86
CA ALA A 20 17.31 -12.49 53.02
C ALA A 20 15.97 -11.87 52.62
N PHE A 21 15.85 -11.47 51.36
CA PHE A 21 14.54 -11.35 50.74
C PHE A 21 13.87 -12.72 50.80
N PRO A 22 12.61 -12.84 51.25
CA PRO A 22 11.86 -14.07 51.05
C PRO A 22 11.65 -14.21 49.54
N GLY A 23 12.43 -15.08 48.92
CA GLY A 23 12.16 -15.52 47.56
C GLY A 23 10.84 -16.26 47.55
N ASP A 24 9.97 -15.91 46.60
CA ASP A 24 8.76 -16.65 46.28
C ASP A 24 9.08 -18.13 46.18
N ALA A 25 8.51 -18.91 47.09
CA ALA A 25 8.56 -20.36 47.02
C ALA A 25 7.88 -20.79 45.72
N SER A 26 8.65 -21.45 44.86
CA SER A 26 8.23 -21.96 43.56
C SER A 26 6.90 -22.71 43.63
N CYS A 27 5.90 -22.23 42.88
CA CYS A 27 4.65 -22.94 42.66
C CYS A 27 4.92 -24.08 41.66
N ALA A 28 5.23 -25.28 42.15
CA ALA A 28 5.16 -26.47 41.32
C ALA A 28 3.68 -26.67 40.92
N PRO A 29 3.36 -26.91 39.63
CA PRO A 29 1.98 -27.10 39.22
C PRO A 29 1.35 -28.27 39.96
N SER A 30 0.13 -28.08 40.47
CA SER A 30 -0.63 -29.12 41.17
C SER A 30 -0.73 -30.37 40.30
N THR A 31 -0.47 -31.53 40.90
CA THR A 31 -0.69 -32.83 40.24
C THR A 31 -2.19 -33.08 40.05
N ALA A 32 -2.55 -33.91 39.07
CA ALA A 32 -3.95 -34.29 38.84
C ALA A 32 -4.61 -34.85 40.11
N GLU A 33 -3.88 -35.68 40.86
CA GLU A 33 -4.36 -36.25 42.12
C GLU A 33 -4.63 -35.19 43.21
N GLN A 34 -3.80 -34.15 43.30
CA GLN A 34 -4.03 -33.02 44.21
C GLN A 34 -5.25 -32.19 43.80
N LEU A 35 -5.49 -32.00 42.50
CA LEU A 35 -6.66 -31.30 41.98
C LEU A 35 -7.94 -32.09 42.25
N ASP A 36 -7.95 -33.41 42.07
CA ASP A 36 -9.08 -34.27 42.40
C ASP A 36 -9.41 -34.26 43.90
N GLN A 37 -8.39 -34.40 44.76
CA GLN A 37 -8.57 -34.37 46.22
C GLN A 37 -9.13 -33.03 46.70
N SER A 38 -8.59 -31.91 46.19
CA SER A 38 -9.06 -30.57 46.54
C SER A 38 -10.42 -30.24 45.95
N PHE A 39 -10.76 -30.74 44.76
CA PHE A 39 -12.09 -30.62 44.17
C PHE A 39 -13.14 -31.30 45.07
N ALA A 40 -12.89 -32.54 45.48
CA ALA A 40 -13.79 -33.28 46.35
C ALA A 40 -13.91 -32.65 47.76
N ALA A 41 -12.80 -32.14 48.32
CA ALA A 41 -12.77 -31.62 49.68
C ALA A 41 -13.25 -30.17 49.82
N LYS A 42 -13.07 -29.33 48.79
CA LYS A 42 -13.29 -27.87 48.87
C LYS A 42 -14.28 -27.34 47.86
N VAL A 43 -14.09 -27.65 46.57
CA VAL A 43 -14.89 -27.06 45.48
C VAL A 43 -16.30 -27.64 45.43
N LYS A 44 -16.44 -28.97 45.46
CA LYS A 44 -17.76 -29.61 45.42
C LYS A 44 -18.65 -29.22 46.61
N PRO A 45 -18.16 -29.18 47.87
CA PRO A 45 -18.92 -28.63 48.99
C PRO A 45 -19.28 -27.14 48.79
N PHE A 46 -18.37 -26.33 48.26
CA PHE A 46 -18.63 -24.92 47.98
C PHE A 46 -19.77 -24.74 46.96
N LEU A 47 -19.73 -25.46 45.83
CA LEU A 47 -20.78 -25.40 44.82
C LEU A 47 -22.13 -25.83 45.40
N THR A 48 -22.13 -26.91 46.18
CA THR A 48 -23.36 -27.43 46.80
C THR A 48 -23.98 -26.44 47.77
N ALA A 49 -23.15 -25.76 48.56
CA ALA A 49 -23.63 -24.83 49.59
C ALA A 49 -24.01 -23.44 49.03
N ASN A 50 -23.35 -22.97 47.97
CA ASN A 50 -23.43 -21.57 47.55
C ASN A 50 -23.92 -21.36 46.10
N CYS A 51 -23.92 -22.40 45.24
CA CYS A 51 -24.17 -22.22 43.80
C CYS A 51 -25.36 -23.05 43.28
N LEU A 52 -25.50 -24.31 43.71
CA LEU A 52 -26.49 -25.24 43.13
C LEU A 52 -27.95 -24.90 43.43
N ALA A 53 -28.23 -23.98 44.37
CA ALA A 53 -29.59 -23.49 44.61
C ALA A 53 -30.14 -22.69 43.41
N CYS A 54 -29.27 -21.92 42.73
CA CYS A 54 -29.61 -21.12 41.55
C CYS A 54 -29.14 -21.77 40.23
N HIS A 55 -28.04 -22.52 40.27
CA HIS A 55 -27.38 -23.14 39.11
C HIS A 55 -27.47 -24.67 39.12
N GLY A 56 -28.61 -25.21 39.53
CA GLY A 56 -28.92 -26.65 39.56
C GLY A 56 -29.51 -27.17 38.25
N ASP A 57 -30.01 -28.40 38.28
CA ASP A 57 -30.60 -29.10 37.12
C ASP A 57 -32.05 -28.67 36.80
N GLN A 58 -32.65 -27.82 37.64
CA GLN A 58 -34.03 -27.33 37.47
C GLN A 58 -34.03 -25.82 37.23
N GLU A 59 -34.33 -25.41 35.99
CA GLU A 59 -34.40 -24.02 35.54
C GLU A 59 -33.22 -23.15 36.03
N PRO A 60 -31.97 -23.49 35.64
CA PRO A 60 -30.79 -22.76 36.09
C PRO A 60 -30.83 -21.29 35.69
N ASP A 61 -30.49 -20.41 36.63
CA ASP A 61 -30.34 -18.99 36.36
C ASP A 61 -29.25 -18.76 35.28
N ALA A 62 -29.55 -17.86 34.33
CA ALA A 62 -28.69 -17.52 33.20
C ALA A 62 -28.23 -18.72 32.34
N ASP A 63 -29.03 -19.79 32.28
CA ASP A 63 -28.73 -21.04 31.55
C ASP A 63 -27.41 -21.70 31.99
N LEU A 64 -26.97 -21.46 33.23
CA LEU A 64 -25.75 -22.02 33.81
C LEU A 64 -26.08 -23.17 34.77
N ASP A 65 -25.94 -24.41 34.30
CA ASP A 65 -26.09 -25.62 35.13
C ASP A 65 -24.72 -26.14 35.60
N LEU A 66 -24.43 -25.99 36.89
CA LEU A 66 -23.17 -26.44 37.50
C LEU A 66 -23.24 -27.90 37.99
N SER A 67 -24.41 -28.53 37.99
CA SER A 67 -24.58 -29.93 38.40
C SER A 67 -23.95 -30.91 37.40
N GLN A 68 -23.73 -30.47 36.16
CA GLN A 68 -23.10 -31.24 35.08
C GLN A 68 -21.60 -31.45 35.25
N PHE A 69 -20.99 -30.87 36.29
CA PHE A 69 -19.55 -30.95 36.55
C PHE A 69 -19.20 -31.79 37.80
N PRO A 70 -19.51 -33.10 37.85
CA PRO A 70 -19.25 -33.92 39.03
C PRO A 70 -17.77 -34.29 39.24
N THR A 71 -16.91 -34.02 38.26
CA THR A 71 -15.50 -34.44 38.24
C THR A 71 -14.58 -33.33 37.71
N VAL A 72 -13.28 -33.42 38.03
CA VAL A 72 -12.27 -32.50 37.49
C VAL A 72 -12.18 -32.58 35.95
N GLU A 73 -12.35 -33.77 35.37
CA GLU A 73 -12.36 -33.97 33.91
C GLU A 73 -13.52 -33.23 33.22
N SER A 74 -14.72 -33.27 33.80
CA SER A 74 -15.86 -32.50 33.27
C SER A 74 -15.61 -30.98 33.33
N VAL A 75 -14.91 -30.50 34.37
CA VAL A 75 -14.52 -29.09 34.49
C VAL A 75 -13.45 -28.73 33.45
N ALA A 76 -12.43 -29.58 33.29
CA ALA A 76 -11.34 -29.37 32.33
C ALA A 76 -11.84 -29.35 30.88
N THR A 77 -12.82 -30.18 30.55
CA THR A 77 -13.40 -30.29 29.21
C THR A 77 -14.18 -29.02 28.82
N ASP A 78 -14.93 -28.44 29.76
CA ASP A 78 -15.71 -27.21 29.56
C ASP A 78 -15.06 -26.02 30.26
N HIS A 79 -13.77 -25.82 29.99
CA HIS A 79 -13.03 -24.69 30.54
C HIS A 79 -13.62 -23.31 30.19
N PRO A 80 -14.26 -23.06 29.02
CA PRO A 80 -14.83 -21.73 28.73
C PRO A 80 -15.95 -21.36 29.69
N ARG A 81 -16.82 -22.31 30.04
CA ARG A 81 -17.88 -22.07 31.03
C ARG A 81 -17.29 -21.80 32.42
N TRP A 82 -16.23 -22.50 32.79
CA TRP A 82 -15.55 -22.32 34.08
C TRP A 82 -14.66 -21.07 34.15
N GLU A 83 -14.30 -20.49 33.01
CA GLU A 83 -13.72 -19.15 32.93
C GLU A 83 -14.74 -18.10 33.36
N LEU A 84 -15.99 -18.18 32.88
CA LEU A 84 -17.06 -17.31 33.35
C LEU A 84 -17.30 -17.44 34.86
N VAL A 85 -17.29 -18.67 35.39
CA VAL A 85 -17.40 -18.91 36.85
C VAL A 85 -16.24 -18.25 37.60
N LEU A 86 -15.00 -18.41 37.13
CA LEU A 86 -13.82 -17.78 37.72
C LEU A 86 -13.96 -16.25 37.73
N GLU A 87 -14.43 -15.66 36.63
CA GLU A 87 -14.65 -14.22 36.53
C GLU A 87 -15.68 -13.72 37.54
N ARG A 88 -16.86 -14.35 37.61
CA ARG A 88 -17.93 -13.93 38.54
C ARG A 88 -17.51 -14.10 40.00
N LEU A 89 -16.80 -15.17 40.32
CA LEU A 89 -16.24 -15.37 41.67
C LEU A 89 -15.19 -14.32 42.01
N THR A 90 -14.32 -13.97 41.05
CA THR A 90 -13.25 -12.97 41.24
C THR A 90 -13.83 -11.56 41.38
N ALA A 91 -14.88 -11.23 40.61
CA ALA A 91 -15.59 -9.96 40.68
C ALA A 91 -16.38 -9.79 41.99
N GLY A 92 -16.72 -10.90 42.65
CA GLY A 92 -17.55 -10.88 43.85
C GLY A 92 -19.05 -11.02 43.58
N ASP A 93 -19.45 -10.99 42.30
CA ASP A 93 -20.84 -11.00 41.82
C ASP A 93 -21.64 -12.26 42.25
N MET A 94 -20.94 -13.38 42.47
CA MET A 94 -21.56 -14.67 42.77
C MET A 94 -21.03 -15.25 44.10
N PRO A 95 -21.93 -15.68 45.01
CA PRO A 95 -23.39 -15.56 44.97
C PRO A 95 -23.88 -14.10 45.11
N PRO A 96 -25.05 -13.73 44.56
CA PRO A 96 -25.59 -12.37 44.63
C PRO A 96 -25.88 -11.93 46.08
N GLU A 97 -25.89 -10.63 46.36
CA GLU A 97 -26.00 -10.10 47.74
C GLU A 97 -27.25 -10.61 48.49
N GLU A 98 -28.33 -10.83 47.76
CA GLU A 98 -29.61 -11.36 48.23
C GLU A 98 -29.65 -12.88 48.47
N ALA A 99 -28.57 -13.62 48.15
CA ALA A 99 -28.50 -15.06 48.37
C ALA A 99 -28.46 -15.41 49.88
N ASP A 100 -29.22 -16.44 50.27
CA ASP A 100 -29.32 -16.92 51.66
C ASP A 100 -27.97 -17.39 52.25
N ALA A 101 -27.04 -17.81 51.39
CA ALA A 101 -25.72 -18.30 51.77
C ALA A 101 -24.62 -17.50 51.05
N GLN A 102 -23.72 -16.91 51.83
CA GLN A 102 -22.55 -16.20 51.34
C GLN A 102 -21.27 -16.90 51.81
N PRO A 103 -20.33 -17.22 50.90
CA PRO A 103 -19.06 -17.81 51.28
C PRO A 103 -18.15 -16.78 51.94
N THR A 104 -17.26 -17.23 52.84
CA THR A 104 -16.20 -16.36 53.37
C THR A 104 -15.21 -15.97 52.27
N ALA A 105 -14.47 -14.87 52.47
CA ALA A 105 -13.44 -14.41 51.55
C ALA A 105 -12.39 -15.52 51.29
N GLU A 106 -12.02 -16.27 52.33
CA GLU A 106 -11.10 -17.40 52.23
C GLU A 106 -11.68 -18.56 51.42
N GLN A 107 -12.95 -18.94 51.66
CA GLN A 107 -13.60 -20.02 50.89
C GLN A 107 -13.67 -19.68 49.40
N ARG A 108 -14.03 -18.44 49.08
CA ARG A 108 -14.05 -17.94 47.70
C ARG A 108 -12.66 -17.96 47.07
N ALA A 109 -11.65 -17.46 47.80
CA ALA A 109 -10.26 -17.47 47.36
C ALA A 109 -9.71 -18.89 47.13
N GLU A 110 -10.08 -19.87 47.96
CA GLU A 110 -9.70 -21.28 47.78
C GLU A 110 -10.25 -21.86 46.46
N VAL A 111 -11.52 -21.58 46.13
CA VAL A 111 -12.12 -22.07 44.87
C VAL A 111 -11.52 -21.36 43.65
N ILE A 112 -11.33 -20.04 43.73
CA ILE A 112 -10.64 -19.27 42.68
C ILE A 112 -9.23 -19.84 42.44
N ALA A 113 -8.47 -20.09 43.51
CA ALA A 113 -7.14 -20.67 43.42
C ALA A 113 -7.15 -22.07 42.79
N TRP A 114 -8.16 -22.89 43.13
CA TRP A 114 -8.32 -24.22 42.53
C TRP A 114 -8.60 -24.16 41.03
N ILE A 115 -9.55 -23.31 40.59
CA ILE A 115 -9.87 -23.16 39.16
C ILE A 115 -8.63 -22.69 38.39
N LYS A 116 -7.88 -21.72 38.93
CA LYS A 116 -6.60 -21.26 38.35
C LYS A 116 -5.57 -22.39 38.28
N ALA A 117 -5.43 -23.19 39.34
CA ALA A 117 -4.50 -24.32 39.37
C ALA A 117 -4.86 -25.41 38.34
N LEU A 118 -6.16 -25.72 38.17
CA LEU A 118 -6.63 -26.65 37.15
C LEU A 118 -6.32 -26.14 35.74
N ARG A 119 -6.63 -24.86 35.46
CA ARG A 119 -6.31 -24.22 34.17
C ARG A 119 -4.81 -24.26 33.87
N ALA A 120 -3.97 -23.96 34.87
CA ALA A 120 -2.52 -24.06 34.72
C ALA A 120 -2.04 -25.50 34.47
N HIS A 121 -2.63 -26.49 35.15
CA HIS A 121 -2.34 -27.91 34.94
C HIS A 121 -2.71 -28.36 33.51
N GLU A 122 -3.92 -28.08 33.05
CA GLU A 122 -4.38 -28.45 31.71
C GLU A 122 -3.64 -27.67 30.62
N GLY A 123 -3.30 -26.40 30.86
CA GLY A 123 -2.47 -25.62 29.95
C GLY A 123 -1.07 -26.19 29.79
N GLN A 124 -0.44 -26.63 30.89
CA GLN A 124 0.87 -27.28 30.86
C GLN A 124 0.82 -28.66 30.19
N LYS A 125 -0.23 -29.45 30.47
CA LYS A 125 -0.44 -30.78 29.90
C LYS A 125 -0.61 -30.73 28.38
N ASN A 126 -1.29 -29.71 27.87
CA ASN A 126 -1.57 -29.53 26.45
C ASN A 126 -0.68 -28.46 25.79
N ALA A 127 0.39 -28.01 26.45
CA ALA A 127 1.22 -26.92 25.97
C ALA A 127 1.80 -27.21 24.57
N GLY A 128 1.68 -26.22 23.67
CA GLY A 128 2.15 -26.35 22.29
C GLY A 128 1.14 -26.98 21.34
N ASP A 129 -0.03 -27.42 21.80
CA ASP A 129 -1.10 -27.87 20.92
C ASP A 129 -1.64 -26.70 20.07
N PRO A 130 -1.55 -26.77 18.72
CA PRO A 130 -1.96 -25.69 17.83
C PRO A 130 -3.47 -25.43 17.79
N GLY A 131 -4.31 -26.28 18.40
CA GLY A 131 -5.76 -26.16 18.24
C GLY A 131 -6.25 -26.81 16.94
N SER A 132 -7.55 -27.05 16.80
CA SER A 132 -8.15 -27.38 15.49
C SER A 132 -8.45 -26.08 14.75
N ILE A 133 -7.93 -25.93 13.53
CA ILE A 133 -8.23 -24.77 12.68
C ILE A 133 -9.01 -25.28 11.46
N PRO A 134 -10.32 -24.98 11.34
CA PRO A 134 -11.06 -25.34 10.14
C PRO A 134 -10.52 -24.55 8.94
N VAL A 135 -10.75 -25.07 7.74
CA VAL A 135 -10.41 -24.35 6.50
C VAL A 135 -11.14 -23.01 6.50
N ARG A 136 -10.38 -21.91 6.39
CA ARG A 136 -10.92 -20.54 6.38
C ARG A 136 -10.64 -19.86 5.06
N ARG A 137 -11.58 -19.04 4.60
CA ARG A 137 -11.36 -18.17 3.44
C ARG A 137 -10.44 -17.00 3.80
N LEU A 138 -9.94 -16.31 2.79
CA LEU A 138 -9.36 -14.98 2.96
C LEU A 138 -10.42 -14.04 3.55
N SER A 139 -10.03 -13.21 4.52
CA SER A 139 -10.85 -12.05 4.89
C SER A 139 -10.93 -11.05 3.72
N ASN A 140 -11.86 -10.11 3.77
CA ASN A 140 -12.04 -9.10 2.73
C ASN A 140 -10.75 -8.30 2.51
N ALA A 141 -10.08 -7.91 3.61
CA ALA A 141 -8.80 -7.22 3.54
C ALA A 141 -7.70 -8.11 2.96
N GLU A 142 -7.60 -9.36 3.41
CA GLU A 142 -6.63 -10.32 2.87
C GLU A 142 -6.82 -10.51 1.36
N TYR A 143 -8.07 -10.56 0.88
CA TYR A 143 -8.39 -10.65 -0.54
C TYR A 143 -7.95 -9.40 -1.31
N ASN A 144 -8.26 -8.19 -0.83
CA ASN A 144 -7.85 -6.95 -1.49
C ASN A 144 -6.33 -6.84 -1.58
N TYR A 145 -5.60 -7.08 -0.49
CA TYR A 145 -4.13 -7.05 -0.49
C TYR A 145 -3.53 -8.11 -1.41
N THR A 146 -4.11 -9.33 -1.41
CA THR A 146 -3.64 -10.40 -2.30
C THR A 146 -3.85 -10.04 -3.76
N ILE A 147 -5.02 -9.49 -4.13
CA ILE A 147 -5.28 -9.04 -5.50
C ILE A 147 -4.30 -7.91 -5.87
N ARG A 148 -4.11 -6.92 -5.01
CA ARG A 148 -3.14 -5.84 -5.23
C ARG A 148 -1.75 -6.35 -5.51
N ASP A 149 -1.25 -7.28 -4.69
CA ASP A 149 0.10 -7.82 -4.86
C ASP A 149 0.19 -8.79 -6.05
N LEU A 150 -0.92 -9.45 -6.42
CA LEU A 150 -0.99 -10.34 -7.59
C LEU A 150 -0.98 -9.55 -8.91
N THR A 151 -1.75 -8.45 -8.97
CA THR A 151 -1.96 -7.63 -10.18
C THR A 151 -1.04 -6.43 -10.28
N GLY A 152 -0.47 -5.96 -9.16
CA GLY A 152 0.27 -4.70 -9.07
C GLY A 152 -0.62 -3.46 -8.95
N VAL A 153 -1.94 -3.64 -8.83
CA VAL A 153 -2.94 -2.56 -8.87
C VAL A 153 -3.93 -2.68 -7.71
N ASP A 154 -4.20 -1.57 -7.02
CA ASP A 154 -5.18 -1.55 -5.94
C ASP A 154 -6.63 -1.46 -6.44
N ILE A 155 -7.19 -2.62 -6.83
CA ILE A 155 -8.54 -2.74 -7.42
C ILE A 155 -9.65 -2.66 -6.34
N GLN A 156 -9.35 -2.95 -5.07
CA GLN A 156 -10.31 -3.01 -3.94
C GLN A 156 -11.61 -3.81 -4.24
N PRO A 157 -11.52 -5.05 -4.75
CA PRO A 157 -12.67 -5.74 -5.33
C PRO A 157 -13.68 -6.31 -4.32
N THR A 158 -13.46 -6.17 -3.00
CA THR A 158 -14.41 -6.62 -1.95
C THR A 158 -15.34 -5.52 -1.44
N LYS A 159 -15.39 -4.34 -2.07
CA LYS A 159 -16.20 -3.20 -1.60
C LYS A 159 -17.67 -3.54 -1.34
N ASP A 160 -18.24 -4.43 -2.15
CA ASP A 160 -19.64 -4.86 -2.05
C ASP A 160 -19.83 -6.18 -1.28
N PHE A 161 -18.80 -6.65 -0.57
CA PHE A 161 -18.88 -7.88 0.22
C PHE A 161 -19.52 -7.57 1.58
N PRO A 162 -20.22 -8.54 2.19
CA PRO A 162 -20.60 -8.43 3.59
C PRO A 162 -19.38 -8.20 4.47
N VAL A 163 -19.53 -7.40 5.53
CA VAL A 163 -18.49 -7.18 6.52
C VAL A 163 -18.17 -8.50 7.21
N ASP A 164 -16.88 -8.80 7.36
CA ASP A 164 -16.43 -9.98 8.08
C ASP A 164 -16.70 -9.83 9.58
N PRO A 165 -17.34 -10.81 10.23
CA PRO A 165 -17.59 -10.74 11.67
C PRO A 165 -16.29 -10.98 12.45
N ALA A 166 -16.07 -10.14 13.47
CA ALA A 166 -14.97 -10.33 14.41
C ALA A 166 -15.23 -11.54 15.34
N ASN A 167 -14.17 -12.24 15.75
CA ASN A 167 -14.23 -13.22 16.83
C ASN A 167 -14.26 -12.57 18.22
N GLU A 168 -14.29 -13.38 19.27
CA GLU A 168 -14.23 -12.91 20.67
C GLU A 168 -12.96 -12.08 20.98
N ALA A 169 -11.84 -12.39 20.32
CA ALA A 169 -10.62 -11.60 20.42
C ALA A 169 -10.71 -10.24 19.71
N GLY A 170 -11.70 -10.03 18.86
CA GLY A 170 -11.96 -8.78 18.14
C GLY A 170 -11.42 -8.73 16.71
N PHE A 171 -11.01 -9.86 16.13
CA PHE A 171 -10.40 -9.93 14.79
C PHE A 171 -11.27 -10.66 13.77
N ASP A 172 -11.27 -10.16 12.54
CA ASP A 172 -12.07 -10.65 11.42
C ASP A 172 -11.35 -11.70 10.54
N ASN A 173 -10.13 -12.10 10.92
CA ASN A 173 -9.35 -13.13 10.24
C ASN A 173 -9.50 -14.54 10.88
N SER A 174 -10.48 -14.70 11.76
CA SER A 174 -10.71 -15.94 12.49
C SER A 174 -11.48 -16.98 11.68
N ALA A 175 -10.96 -18.20 11.63
CA ALA A 175 -11.61 -19.32 10.94
C ALA A 175 -13.02 -19.63 11.44
N ALA A 176 -13.27 -19.44 12.74
CA ALA A 176 -14.57 -19.71 13.37
C ALA A 176 -15.67 -18.72 12.95
N SER A 177 -15.29 -17.53 12.49
CA SER A 177 -16.24 -16.43 12.22
C SER A 177 -16.54 -16.28 10.72
N ILE A 178 -15.63 -16.68 9.83
CA ILE A 178 -15.74 -16.42 8.38
C ILE A 178 -16.25 -17.65 7.60
N SER A 179 -17.58 -17.81 7.55
CA SER A 179 -18.23 -18.81 6.70
C SER A 179 -18.44 -18.31 5.26
N THR A 180 -18.66 -19.24 4.32
CA THR A 180 -18.94 -18.92 2.91
C THR A 180 -20.39 -19.26 2.57
N SER A 181 -21.17 -18.27 2.11
CA SER A 181 -22.54 -18.46 1.64
C SER A 181 -22.61 -18.50 0.10
N PRO A 182 -23.66 -19.09 -0.51
CA PRO A 182 -23.84 -19.05 -1.96
C PRO A 182 -23.88 -17.62 -2.54
N ALA A 183 -24.45 -16.67 -1.79
CA ALA A 183 -24.47 -15.26 -2.17
C ALA A 183 -23.06 -14.65 -2.20
N LEU A 184 -22.20 -15.03 -1.25
CA LEU A 184 -20.81 -14.58 -1.24
C LEU A 184 -20.01 -15.19 -2.40
N VAL A 185 -20.23 -16.46 -2.77
CA VAL A 185 -19.59 -17.07 -3.95
C VAL A 185 -19.93 -16.30 -5.23
N LYS A 186 -21.17 -15.82 -5.37
CA LYS A 186 -21.54 -14.95 -6.50
C LYS A 186 -20.75 -13.63 -6.48
N LYS A 187 -20.61 -13.01 -5.31
CA LYS A 187 -19.79 -11.79 -5.15
C LYS A 187 -18.33 -12.01 -5.52
N TYR A 188 -17.76 -13.18 -5.19
CA TYR A 188 -16.44 -13.57 -5.66
C TYR A 188 -16.35 -13.71 -7.19
N LEU A 189 -17.36 -14.26 -7.85
CA LEU A 189 -17.38 -14.36 -9.31
C LEU A 189 -17.45 -12.98 -9.97
N ASP A 190 -18.32 -12.10 -9.47
CA ASP A 190 -18.44 -10.73 -9.96
C ASP A 190 -17.12 -9.96 -9.74
N SER A 191 -16.49 -10.16 -8.57
CA SER A 191 -15.17 -9.62 -8.22
C SER A 191 -14.05 -10.14 -9.14
N ALA A 192 -13.99 -11.44 -9.40
CA ALA A 192 -13.00 -12.03 -10.29
C ALA A 192 -13.13 -11.52 -11.73
N ARG A 193 -14.37 -11.32 -12.21
CA ARG A 193 -14.65 -10.69 -13.51
C ARG A 193 -14.19 -9.24 -13.55
N ASN A 194 -14.48 -8.46 -12.49
CA ASN A 194 -13.98 -7.09 -12.40
C ASN A 194 -12.44 -7.07 -12.42
N VAL A 195 -11.74 -7.94 -11.69
CA VAL A 195 -10.27 -8.03 -11.78
C VAL A 195 -9.81 -8.38 -13.20
N ALA A 196 -10.46 -9.34 -13.88
CA ALA A 196 -10.14 -9.69 -15.26
C ALA A 196 -10.42 -8.56 -16.28
N ASN A 197 -11.36 -7.66 -15.98
CA ASN A 197 -11.61 -6.48 -16.82
C ASN A 197 -10.42 -5.50 -16.84
N HIS A 198 -9.55 -5.53 -15.84
CA HIS A 198 -8.32 -4.73 -15.81
C HIS A 198 -7.20 -5.36 -16.65
N LEU A 199 -7.35 -6.59 -17.15
CA LEU A 199 -6.30 -7.30 -17.90
C LEU A 199 -6.15 -6.76 -19.33
N ALA A 200 -4.91 -6.45 -19.72
CA ALA A 200 -4.49 -6.17 -21.08
C ALA A 200 -3.39 -7.15 -21.52
N LEU A 201 -3.54 -7.73 -22.71
CA LEU A 201 -2.54 -8.61 -23.32
C LEU A 201 -1.39 -7.79 -23.93
N THR A 202 -0.15 -8.16 -23.65
CA THR A 202 1.06 -7.53 -24.20
C THR A 202 1.86 -8.58 -24.97
N PRO A 203 2.79 -8.22 -25.87
CA PRO A 203 3.53 -9.21 -26.66
C PRO A 203 4.24 -10.31 -25.84
N THR A 204 4.56 -10.02 -24.57
CA THR A 204 5.31 -10.90 -23.68
C THR A 204 4.45 -11.59 -22.61
N GLY A 205 3.14 -11.33 -22.54
CA GLY A 205 2.30 -11.80 -21.44
C GLY A 205 1.02 -10.98 -21.26
N PHE A 206 0.70 -10.66 -20.02
CA PHE A 206 -0.40 -9.73 -19.73
C PHE A 206 -0.13 -8.93 -18.47
N VAL A 207 -0.75 -7.77 -18.40
CA VAL A 207 -0.65 -6.82 -17.30
C VAL A 207 -2.04 -6.40 -16.84
N PHE A 208 -2.13 -5.84 -15.64
CA PHE A 208 -3.37 -5.26 -15.12
C PHE A 208 -3.27 -3.73 -15.10
N ALA A 209 -4.27 -3.07 -15.66
CA ALA A 209 -4.40 -1.63 -15.69
C ALA A 209 -5.02 -1.07 -14.38
N PRO A 210 -4.78 0.20 -14.03
CA PRO A 210 -5.39 0.86 -12.86
C PRO A 210 -6.92 1.06 -12.98
N HIS A 211 -7.47 0.84 -14.18
CA HIS A 211 -8.91 0.87 -14.47
C HIS A 211 -9.27 -0.28 -15.41
N GLU A 212 -10.55 -0.60 -15.53
CA GLU A 212 -11.03 -1.56 -16.52
C GLU A 212 -10.57 -1.15 -17.94
N VAL A 213 -10.17 -2.12 -18.76
CA VAL A 213 -9.66 -1.94 -20.14
C VAL A 213 -10.52 -2.71 -21.14
N ILE A 214 -11.84 -2.52 -21.01
CA ILE A 214 -12.83 -3.24 -21.82
C ILE A 214 -13.05 -2.51 -23.16
N SER A 215 -13.26 -1.19 -23.13
CA SER A 215 -13.53 -0.41 -24.33
C SER A 215 -12.24 0.02 -25.04
N HIS A 216 -12.37 0.41 -26.31
CA HIS A 216 -11.27 1.01 -27.05
C HIS A 216 -10.71 2.27 -26.37
N THR A 217 -11.58 3.11 -25.80
CA THR A 217 -11.17 4.32 -25.09
C THR A 217 -10.35 3.99 -23.84
N ASP A 218 -10.71 2.94 -23.12
CA ASP A 218 -10.00 2.54 -21.91
C ASP A 218 -8.59 2.03 -22.24
N ARG A 219 -8.47 1.23 -23.30
CA ARG A 219 -7.20 0.73 -23.83
C ARG A 219 -6.30 1.87 -24.28
N ASP A 220 -6.86 2.83 -25.03
CA ASP A 220 -6.14 4.01 -25.49
C ASP A 220 -5.62 4.79 -24.28
N LYS A 221 -6.47 5.05 -23.27
CA LYS A 221 -6.07 5.74 -22.05
C LYS A 221 -4.95 4.99 -21.31
N PHE A 222 -5.06 3.66 -21.19
CA PHE A 222 -4.04 2.83 -20.54
C PHE A 222 -2.67 2.96 -21.22
N CYS A 223 -2.59 2.69 -22.52
CA CYS A 223 -1.32 2.67 -23.24
C CYS A 223 -0.76 4.08 -23.47
N VAL A 224 -1.61 5.08 -23.80
CA VAL A 224 -1.17 6.47 -23.99
C VAL A 224 -0.58 7.06 -22.72
N ASN A 225 -1.21 6.82 -21.55
CA ASN A 225 -0.68 7.32 -20.29
C ASN A 225 0.69 6.70 -19.98
N ARG A 226 0.90 5.40 -20.23
CA ARG A 226 2.21 4.75 -20.03
C ARG A 226 3.31 5.38 -20.89
N ILE A 227 3.03 5.67 -22.15
CA ILE A 227 3.98 6.35 -23.05
C ILE A 227 4.26 7.79 -22.57
N VAL A 228 3.20 8.54 -22.24
CA VAL A 228 3.35 9.94 -21.81
C VAL A 228 4.05 10.05 -20.46
N ASP A 229 3.80 9.13 -19.53
CA ASP A 229 4.49 9.06 -18.25
C ASP A 229 5.96 8.70 -18.44
N PHE A 230 6.28 7.81 -19.39
CA PHE A 230 7.66 7.54 -19.77
C PHE A 230 8.36 8.80 -20.28
N TYR A 231 7.72 9.56 -21.19
CA TYR A 231 8.26 10.82 -21.70
C TYR A 231 8.49 11.87 -20.62
N LYS A 232 7.52 12.07 -19.73
CA LYS A 232 7.60 13.10 -18.67
C LYS A 232 8.71 12.85 -17.64
N ARG A 233 9.14 11.59 -17.48
CA ARG A 233 10.23 11.21 -16.57
C ARG A 233 11.61 11.46 -17.17
N GLN A 234 11.72 11.77 -18.46
CA GLN A 234 13.01 11.92 -19.11
C GLN A 234 13.67 13.25 -18.73
N PRO A 235 14.97 13.27 -18.41
CA PRO A 235 15.68 14.47 -18.01
C PRO A 235 15.98 15.32 -19.27
N THR A 236 15.05 16.19 -19.66
CA THR A 236 15.17 17.03 -20.87
C THR A 236 15.60 18.47 -20.60
N ASP A 237 15.82 18.84 -19.33
CA ASP A 237 16.23 20.18 -18.92
C ASP A 237 17.70 20.42 -19.29
N TYR A 238 17.99 21.46 -20.10
CA TYR A 238 19.35 21.73 -20.58
C TYR A 238 20.26 22.30 -19.48
N SER A 239 19.72 23.05 -18.51
CA SER A 239 20.48 23.67 -17.43
C SER A 239 21.20 22.62 -16.59
N ASP A 240 20.53 21.49 -16.30
CA ASP A 240 21.11 20.38 -15.54
C ASP A 240 22.35 19.77 -16.25
N TYR A 241 22.30 19.59 -17.57
CA TYR A 241 23.45 19.10 -18.35
C TYR A 241 24.61 20.11 -18.37
N PHE A 242 24.32 21.39 -18.53
CA PHE A 242 25.36 22.44 -18.51
C PHE A 242 26.05 22.50 -17.15
N LEU A 243 25.28 22.39 -16.07
CA LEU A 243 25.78 22.39 -14.70
C LEU A 243 26.64 21.16 -14.42
N ALA A 244 26.20 19.97 -14.83
CA ALA A 244 26.97 18.73 -14.69
C ALA A 244 28.28 18.79 -15.49
N ALA A 245 28.26 19.30 -16.72
CA ALA A 245 29.46 19.51 -17.52
C ALA A 245 30.43 20.52 -16.87
N TRP A 246 29.92 21.61 -16.31
CA TRP A 246 30.75 22.58 -15.57
C TRP A 246 31.36 21.94 -14.30
N LYS A 247 30.58 21.16 -13.54
CA LYS A 247 31.10 20.41 -12.39
C LYS A 247 32.23 19.48 -12.80
N TYR A 248 32.08 18.73 -13.90
CA TYR A 248 33.13 17.85 -14.42
C TYR A 248 34.43 18.61 -14.72
N LYS A 249 34.34 19.80 -15.37
CA LYS A 249 35.49 20.65 -15.70
C LYS A 249 36.34 21.03 -14.48
N ASN A 250 35.71 21.22 -13.32
CA ASN A 250 36.32 21.82 -12.12
C ASN A 250 36.60 20.79 -11.00
N ARG A 251 36.47 19.48 -11.26
CA ARG A 251 36.56 18.40 -10.26
C ARG A 251 37.92 17.68 -10.22
N GLN A 252 38.06 16.78 -9.24
CA GLN A 252 39.24 15.93 -9.02
C GLN A 252 39.33 14.79 -10.08
N PRO A 253 40.51 14.19 -10.31
CA PRO A 253 40.76 13.30 -11.46
C PRO A 253 40.05 11.93 -11.45
N SER A 254 39.28 11.59 -10.41
CA SER A 254 38.78 10.22 -10.16
C SER A 254 37.34 9.95 -10.58
N GLU A 255 36.53 10.97 -10.85
CA GLU A 255 35.11 10.81 -11.22
C GLU A 255 34.95 10.88 -12.74
N THR A 256 34.06 10.05 -13.28
CA THR A 256 33.71 10.02 -14.71
C THR A 256 32.48 10.88 -15.01
N LEU A 257 32.21 11.17 -16.29
CA LEU A 257 30.96 11.82 -16.71
C LEU A 257 29.73 10.97 -16.36
N ASP A 258 29.86 9.65 -16.41
CA ASP A 258 28.77 8.72 -16.06
C ASP A 258 28.43 8.79 -14.57
N ASP A 259 29.43 8.89 -13.70
CA ASP A 259 29.22 9.07 -12.25
C ASP A 259 28.44 10.36 -11.96
N LEU A 260 28.77 11.43 -12.68
CA LEU A 260 28.12 12.73 -12.59
C LEU A 260 26.69 12.72 -13.13
N ALA A 261 26.47 12.02 -14.25
CA ALA A 261 25.14 11.86 -14.82
C ALA A 261 24.23 11.10 -13.85
N ALA A 262 24.76 10.04 -13.21
CA ALA A 262 24.04 9.29 -12.17
C ALA A 262 23.75 10.15 -10.92
N GLU A 263 24.71 10.95 -10.45
CA GLU A 263 24.53 11.89 -9.32
C GLU A 263 23.42 12.91 -9.60
N ALA A 264 23.35 13.42 -10.83
CA ALA A 264 22.38 14.44 -11.24
C ALA A 264 21.05 13.87 -11.77
N GLY A 265 20.93 12.55 -11.97
CA GLY A 265 19.73 11.93 -12.54
C GLY A 265 19.49 12.28 -14.02
N ILE A 266 20.54 12.51 -14.79
CA ILE A 266 20.48 12.92 -16.21
C ILE A 266 21.08 11.86 -17.15
N SER A 267 20.93 12.01 -18.46
CA SER A 267 21.49 11.08 -19.45
C SER A 267 23.02 11.21 -19.56
N GLY A 268 23.77 10.14 -19.28
CA GLY A 268 25.22 10.10 -19.51
C GLY A 268 25.60 10.28 -20.99
N LYS A 269 24.84 9.65 -21.89
CA LYS A 269 24.99 9.77 -23.35
C LYS A 269 24.86 11.22 -23.83
N TYR A 270 23.84 11.93 -23.36
CA TYR A 270 23.63 13.31 -23.75
C TYR A 270 24.61 14.26 -23.05
N LEU A 271 24.94 14.01 -21.78
CA LEU A 271 25.96 14.76 -21.04
C LEU A 271 27.31 14.70 -21.76
N GLN A 272 27.70 13.55 -22.30
CA GLN A 272 28.92 13.45 -23.10
C GLN A 272 28.85 14.32 -24.37
N THR A 273 27.72 14.32 -25.07
CA THR A 273 27.51 15.19 -26.24
C THR A 273 27.64 16.68 -25.87
N ILE A 274 27.04 17.09 -24.76
CA ILE A 274 27.13 18.47 -24.24
C ILE A 274 28.55 18.81 -23.82
N TRP A 275 29.24 17.91 -23.11
CA TRP A 275 30.63 18.08 -22.70
C TRP A 275 31.56 18.28 -23.91
N GLU A 276 31.49 17.40 -24.91
CA GLU A 276 32.30 17.51 -26.13
C GLU A 276 31.99 18.79 -26.92
N THR A 277 30.72 19.21 -26.89
CA THR A 277 30.29 20.47 -27.49
C THR A 277 30.89 21.66 -26.77
N LEU A 278 30.84 21.72 -25.44
CA LEU A 278 31.33 22.86 -24.65
C LEU A 278 32.86 22.88 -24.49
N ASN A 279 33.52 21.72 -24.46
CA ASN A 279 34.96 21.57 -24.25
C ASN A 279 35.78 21.43 -25.56
N GLY A 280 35.14 21.62 -26.72
CA GLY A 280 35.79 21.58 -28.04
C GLY A 280 36.63 22.83 -28.36
N GLN A 281 37.25 22.84 -29.56
CA GLN A 281 38.09 23.97 -30.01
C GLN A 281 37.28 25.27 -30.19
N ASP A 282 37.83 26.40 -29.76
CA ASP A 282 37.20 27.72 -29.89
C ASP A 282 36.99 28.12 -31.35
N GLU A 283 35.72 28.22 -31.75
CA GLU A 283 35.30 28.91 -32.97
C GLU A 283 34.76 30.29 -32.55
N PRO A 284 35.07 31.38 -33.27
CA PRO A 284 34.74 32.72 -32.81
C PRO A 284 33.30 33.16 -33.12
N ILE A 285 32.55 32.38 -33.90
CA ILE A 285 31.27 32.78 -34.49
C ILE A 285 30.24 31.65 -34.38
N GLY A 286 28.97 32.02 -34.19
CA GLY A 286 27.82 31.12 -34.13
C GLY A 286 27.28 30.85 -32.72
N PRO A 287 26.11 30.19 -32.63
CA PRO A 287 25.44 29.89 -31.37
C PRO A 287 26.20 28.95 -30.42
N ILE A 288 27.01 28.01 -30.91
CA ILE A 288 27.84 27.16 -30.03
C ILE A 288 28.95 27.99 -29.41
N ALA A 289 29.56 28.91 -30.16
CA ALA A 289 30.55 29.85 -29.65
C ALA A 289 29.95 30.75 -28.55
N ALA A 290 28.71 31.22 -28.74
CA ALA A 290 27.99 31.98 -27.72
C ALA A 290 27.75 31.17 -26.43
N LEU A 291 27.32 29.91 -26.55
CA LEU A 291 27.15 29.02 -25.40
C LEU A 291 28.46 28.75 -24.65
N ARG A 292 29.55 28.51 -25.38
CA ARG A 292 30.88 28.32 -24.78
C ARG A 292 31.35 29.57 -24.04
N SER A 293 31.10 30.76 -24.60
CA SER A 293 31.43 32.02 -23.95
C SER A 293 30.70 32.16 -22.60
N LEU A 294 29.39 31.86 -22.57
CA LEU A 294 28.62 31.83 -21.32
C LEU A 294 29.15 30.78 -20.34
N TRP A 295 29.38 29.56 -20.80
CA TRP A 295 29.88 28.46 -19.96
C TRP A 295 31.28 28.74 -19.38
N ASN A 296 32.17 29.34 -20.16
CA ASN A 296 33.50 29.75 -19.72
C ASN A 296 33.48 30.96 -18.77
N SER A 297 32.38 31.72 -18.74
CA SER A 297 32.20 32.83 -17.80
C SER A 297 31.91 32.37 -16.37
N ILE A 298 31.55 31.10 -16.18
CA ILE A 298 31.28 30.52 -14.85
C ILE A 298 32.62 30.33 -14.11
N PRO A 299 32.87 31.05 -12.99
CA PRO A 299 34.10 30.90 -12.23
C PRO A 299 34.29 29.48 -11.70
N ALA A 300 35.53 28.98 -11.62
CA ALA A 300 35.82 27.64 -11.09
C ALA A 300 35.43 27.46 -9.60
N ASP A 301 35.39 28.57 -8.85
CA ASP A 301 35.00 28.66 -7.45
C ASP A 301 33.56 29.18 -7.24
N ALA A 302 32.74 29.18 -8.30
CA ALA A 302 31.35 29.62 -8.22
C ALA A 302 30.55 28.77 -7.22
N THR A 303 29.65 29.41 -6.48
CA THR A 303 28.66 28.67 -5.68
C THR A 303 27.67 27.97 -6.61
N PRO A 304 27.05 26.85 -6.19
CA PRO A 304 26.06 26.14 -7.00
C PRO A 304 24.97 27.06 -7.57
N GLU A 305 24.46 28.00 -6.76
CA GLU A 305 23.38 28.90 -7.17
C GLU A 305 23.81 29.85 -8.29
N LYS A 306 25.06 30.31 -8.27
CA LYS A 306 25.60 31.18 -9.32
C LYS A 306 25.87 30.41 -10.61
N ALA A 307 26.35 29.18 -10.51
CA ALA A 307 26.57 28.31 -11.66
C ALA A 307 25.23 27.97 -12.33
N THR A 308 24.22 27.58 -11.55
CA THR A 308 22.85 27.33 -12.04
C THR A 308 22.28 28.55 -12.73
N ALA A 309 22.40 29.75 -12.16
CA ALA A 309 21.84 30.96 -12.78
C ALA A 309 22.45 31.30 -14.17
N ILE A 310 23.68 30.88 -14.46
CA ILE A 310 24.29 31.02 -15.79
C ILE A 310 23.86 29.88 -16.71
N CYS A 311 23.74 28.65 -16.19
CA CYS A 311 23.20 27.51 -16.93
C CYS A 311 21.75 27.76 -17.38
N ASP A 312 20.92 28.35 -16.52
CA ASP A 312 19.54 28.77 -16.84
C ASP A 312 19.51 29.84 -17.95
N GLN A 313 20.51 30.73 -17.99
CA GLN A 313 20.65 31.71 -19.07
C GLN A 313 21.04 31.04 -20.38
N MET A 314 21.91 30.03 -20.35
CA MET A 314 22.28 29.24 -21.51
C MET A 314 21.07 28.49 -22.07
N GLU A 315 20.27 27.86 -21.21
CA GLU A 315 19.01 27.23 -21.61
C GLU A 315 18.03 28.24 -22.21
N ALA A 316 17.84 29.38 -21.54
CA ALA A 316 16.95 30.43 -22.03
C ALA A 316 17.37 30.96 -23.41
N PHE A 317 18.67 31.00 -23.71
CA PHE A 317 19.20 31.32 -25.03
C PHE A 317 18.86 30.22 -26.06
N VAL A 318 19.07 28.94 -25.72
CA VAL A 318 18.70 27.82 -26.60
C VAL A 318 17.21 27.83 -26.92
N ALA A 319 16.37 27.96 -25.90
CA ALA A 319 14.91 27.96 -26.02
C ALA A 319 14.37 29.17 -26.82
N ASP A 320 15.06 30.32 -26.76
CA ASP A 320 14.74 31.51 -27.55
C ASP A 320 15.14 31.36 -29.02
N LEU A 321 16.32 30.78 -29.26
CA LEU A 321 16.90 30.69 -30.61
C LEU A 321 16.25 29.59 -31.45
N ARG A 322 16.08 28.40 -30.85
CA ARG A 322 15.72 27.19 -31.58
C ARG A 322 14.41 27.27 -32.40
N PRO A 323 13.30 27.89 -31.91
CA PRO A 323 12.06 28.03 -32.68
C PRO A 323 12.21 28.79 -34.01
N HIS A 324 13.20 29.67 -34.12
CA HIS A 324 13.44 30.47 -35.32
C HIS A 324 14.24 29.73 -36.40
N MET A 325 14.74 28.54 -36.08
CA MET A 325 15.63 27.74 -36.93
C MET A 325 15.00 26.48 -37.48
N ILE A 326 13.71 26.25 -37.21
CA ILE A 326 12.99 25.03 -37.60
C ILE A 326 12.61 25.10 -39.09
N PRO A 327 12.92 24.06 -39.91
CA PRO A 327 12.43 23.96 -41.28
C PRO A 327 10.90 23.98 -41.34
N LYS A 328 10.36 24.93 -42.11
CA LYS A 328 8.91 25.04 -42.30
C LYS A 328 8.40 23.92 -43.22
N VAL A 329 7.41 23.17 -42.75
CA VAL A 329 6.71 22.15 -43.55
C VAL A 329 5.31 22.66 -43.92
N ASP A 330 5.13 23.00 -45.20
CA ASP A 330 3.83 23.43 -45.72
C ASP A 330 2.86 22.23 -45.88
N ASN A 331 1.55 22.50 -45.89
CA ASN A 331 0.55 21.45 -46.12
C ASN A 331 0.69 20.90 -47.55
N LEU A 332 0.81 19.58 -47.66
CA LEU A 332 0.71 18.89 -48.93
C LEU A 332 -0.75 18.96 -49.42
N THR A 333 -0.93 19.32 -50.69
CA THR A 333 -2.26 19.44 -51.31
C THR A 333 -2.30 18.63 -52.60
N SER A 334 -3.47 18.07 -52.91
CA SER A 334 -3.73 17.36 -54.16
C SER A 334 -5.16 17.65 -54.62
N PRO A 335 -5.42 17.82 -55.93
CA PRO A 335 -6.77 18.06 -56.44
C PRO A 335 -7.76 16.98 -55.98
N GLN A 336 -8.96 17.40 -55.58
CA GLN A 336 -10.06 16.55 -55.08
C GLN A 336 -9.79 15.74 -53.79
N ILE A 337 -8.54 15.66 -53.32
CA ILE A 337 -8.20 15.05 -52.02
C ILE A 337 -8.28 16.13 -50.94
N SER A 338 -9.02 15.84 -49.86
CA SER A 338 -9.09 16.75 -48.71
C SER A 338 -7.70 16.97 -48.10
N PRO A 339 -7.29 18.21 -47.74
CA PRO A 339 -6.07 18.45 -46.97
C PRO A 339 -6.05 17.74 -45.61
N GLY A 340 -7.21 17.33 -45.10
CA GLY A 340 -7.35 16.53 -43.89
C GLY A 340 -7.23 15.02 -44.11
N SER A 341 -7.02 14.55 -45.34
CA SER A 341 -6.85 13.13 -45.66
C SER A 341 -5.59 12.57 -44.99
N GLN A 342 -5.70 11.37 -44.40
CA GLN A 342 -4.60 10.78 -43.62
C GLN A 342 -3.26 10.68 -44.36
N PRO A 343 -3.17 10.25 -45.64
CA PRO A 343 -1.88 10.20 -46.34
C PRO A 343 -1.14 11.54 -46.35
N LEU A 344 -1.86 12.65 -46.50
CA LEU A 344 -1.25 14.00 -46.55
C LEU A 344 -0.89 14.52 -45.16
N VAL A 345 -1.73 14.23 -44.16
CA VAL A 345 -1.53 14.64 -42.76
C VAL A 345 -0.38 13.86 -42.12
N ILE A 346 -0.31 12.54 -42.32
CA ILE A 346 0.74 11.68 -41.77
C ILE A 346 2.09 12.04 -42.39
N TRP A 347 2.16 12.21 -43.71
CA TRP A 347 3.37 12.70 -44.38
C TRP A 347 3.89 14.00 -43.75
N LYS A 348 3.00 14.97 -43.50
CA LYS A 348 3.39 16.23 -42.87
C LYS A 348 3.95 16.01 -41.46
N ASN A 349 3.27 15.22 -40.64
CA ASN A 349 3.74 14.93 -39.28
C ASN A 349 5.12 14.25 -39.30
N GLU A 350 5.36 13.31 -40.21
CA GLU A 350 6.66 12.66 -40.41
C GLU A 350 7.75 13.67 -40.81
N GLN A 351 7.46 14.59 -41.73
CA GLN A 351 8.41 15.65 -42.07
C GLN A 351 8.71 16.56 -40.87
N MET A 352 7.72 16.87 -40.05
CA MET A 352 7.90 17.71 -38.86
C MET A 352 8.75 17.00 -37.80
N ALA A 353 8.48 15.73 -37.53
CA ALA A 353 9.29 14.91 -36.62
C ALA A 353 10.75 14.81 -37.10
N ALA A 354 10.94 14.52 -38.39
CA ALA A 354 12.26 14.41 -39.01
C ALA A 354 13.05 15.74 -39.08
N ASN A 355 12.42 16.87 -38.73
CA ASN A 355 13.05 18.19 -38.74
C ASN A 355 13.47 18.67 -37.34
N HIS A 356 13.24 17.86 -36.29
CA HIS A 356 13.50 18.27 -34.91
C HIS A 356 14.96 18.62 -34.62
N THR A 357 15.89 18.02 -35.34
CA THR A 357 17.34 18.26 -35.24
C THR A 357 17.90 18.99 -36.46
N LYS A 358 17.04 19.45 -37.38
CA LYS A 358 17.45 20.10 -38.63
C LYS A 358 17.38 21.62 -38.53
N TYR A 359 18.25 22.25 -39.31
CA TYR A 359 18.37 23.69 -39.45
C TYR A 359 17.76 24.15 -40.78
N ALA A 360 17.01 25.25 -40.74
CA ALA A 360 16.49 25.93 -41.91
C ALA A 360 17.53 26.89 -42.50
N ASP A 361 18.20 26.49 -43.58
CA ASP A 361 19.28 27.30 -44.18
C ASP A 361 18.89 28.77 -44.40
N GLY A 362 19.76 29.67 -43.95
CA GLY A 362 19.58 31.12 -43.99
C GLY A 362 18.53 31.68 -43.02
N SER A 363 17.99 30.89 -42.08
CA SER A 363 17.06 31.40 -41.08
C SER A 363 17.78 32.22 -40.01
N ALA A 364 18.99 31.82 -39.62
CA ALA A 364 19.79 32.53 -38.61
C ALA A 364 20.17 33.95 -39.07
N LEU A 365 20.42 34.14 -40.38
CA LEU A 365 20.77 35.43 -40.99
C LEU A 365 19.67 36.49 -40.87
N LYS A 366 18.44 36.09 -40.54
CA LYS A 366 17.27 36.98 -40.42
C LYS A 366 17.01 37.41 -38.98
N LEU A 367 17.83 36.96 -38.03
CA LEU A 367 17.65 37.24 -36.62
C LEU A 367 18.43 38.48 -36.21
N GLU A 368 17.73 39.42 -35.58
CA GLU A 368 18.31 40.69 -35.10
C GLU A 368 18.44 40.75 -33.57
N LYS A 369 17.83 39.79 -32.85
CA LYS A 369 17.74 39.78 -31.38
C LYS A 369 17.81 38.36 -30.83
N TRP A 370 18.47 38.22 -29.70
CA TRP A 370 18.64 36.97 -28.95
C TRP A 370 18.69 37.26 -27.45
N LYS A 371 18.26 36.32 -26.61
CA LYS A 371 18.40 36.41 -25.15
C LYS A 371 19.83 36.16 -24.68
N LEU A 372 20.68 37.18 -24.81
CA LEU A 372 22.07 37.17 -24.32
C LEU A 372 22.38 38.46 -23.52
N PRO A 373 23.30 38.43 -22.55
CA PRO A 373 23.73 39.62 -21.84
C PRO A 373 24.25 40.72 -22.79
N ALA A 374 23.88 41.97 -22.53
CA ALA A 374 24.43 43.12 -23.25
C ALA A 374 25.95 43.21 -23.02
N ASP A 375 26.69 43.63 -24.04
CA ASP A 375 28.16 43.81 -23.99
C ASP A 375 28.92 42.54 -23.53
N SER A 376 28.52 41.36 -24.04
CA SER A 376 29.17 40.07 -23.78
C SER A 376 29.82 39.49 -25.03
N GLN A 377 30.91 38.73 -24.87
CA GLN A 377 31.53 37.95 -25.96
C GLN A 377 30.55 36.95 -26.59
N ALA A 378 29.59 36.45 -25.81
CA ALA A 378 28.52 35.60 -26.33
C ALA A 378 27.65 36.33 -27.36
N ARG A 379 27.41 37.64 -27.17
CA ARG A 379 26.67 38.47 -28.12
C ARG A 379 27.49 38.74 -29.39
N GLU A 380 28.78 39.02 -29.23
CA GLU A 380 29.70 39.22 -30.36
C GLU A 380 29.76 37.96 -31.25
N ALA A 381 29.80 36.78 -30.64
CA ALA A 381 29.80 35.50 -31.37
C ALA A 381 28.53 35.30 -32.23
N MET A 382 27.40 35.93 -31.89
CA MET A 382 26.16 35.82 -32.66
C MET A 382 26.06 36.79 -33.83
N GLU A 383 27.00 37.76 -33.96
CA GLU A 383 26.99 38.72 -35.06
C GLU A 383 27.25 38.02 -36.40
N VAL A 384 26.37 38.26 -37.36
CA VAL A 384 26.43 37.63 -38.68
C VAL A 384 27.60 38.22 -39.48
N PRO A 385 28.57 37.40 -39.94
CA PRO A 385 29.71 37.91 -40.70
C PRO A 385 29.31 38.53 -42.05
N GLU A 386 29.97 39.64 -42.41
CA GLU A 386 29.83 40.25 -43.73
C GLU A 386 30.49 39.40 -44.84
N ASP A 387 31.61 38.74 -44.53
CA ASP A 387 32.35 37.86 -45.44
C ASP A 387 31.58 36.57 -45.75
N ALA A 388 31.58 36.16 -47.02
CA ALA A 388 30.80 35.02 -47.48
C ALA A 388 31.34 33.67 -46.97
N ALA A 389 32.66 33.53 -46.81
CA ALA A 389 33.25 32.28 -46.31
C ALA A 389 33.07 32.14 -44.79
N GLU A 390 33.12 33.23 -44.04
CA GLU A 390 32.79 33.24 -42.62
C GLU A 390 31.29 33.03 -42.36
N ARG A 391 30.42 33.55 -43.24
CA ARG A 391 28.98 33.29 -43.17
C ARG A 391 28.63 31.82 -43.36
N GLU A 392 29.32 31.09 -44.25
CA GLU A 392 29.10 29.65 -44.39
C GLU A 392 29.52 28.88 -43.14
N LYS A 393 30.59 29.30 -42.45
CA LYS A 393 30.99 28.73 -41.15
C LYS A 393 29.93 29.00 -40.08
N TYR A 394 29.37 30.21 -40.03
CA TYR A 394 28.26 30.55 -39.13
C TYR A 394 27.03 29.68 -39.36
N GLU A 395 26.64 29.46 -40.62
CA GLU A 395 25.53 28.56 -40.99
C GLU A 395 25.85 27.10 -40.64
N ALA A 396 27.10 26.64 -40.82
CA ALA A 396 27.55 25.32 -40.40
C ALA A 396 27.47 25.13 -38.87
N ASP A 397 27.83 26.16 -38.08
CA ASP A 397 27.66 26.14 -36.63
C ASP A 397 26.18 26.08 -36.24
N CYS A 398 25.31 26.83 -36.93
CA CYS A 398 23.85 26.76 -36.72
C CYS A 398 23.28 25.35 -37.02
N ARG A 399 23.78 24.66 -38.06
CA ARG A 399 23.42 23.26 -38.35
C ARG A 399 23.85 22.33 -37.22
N ARG A 400 25.08 22.47 -36.74
CA ARG A 400 25.59 21.68 -35.61
C ARG A 400 24.81 21.95 -34.33
N PHE A 401 24.50 23.21 -34.06
CA PHE A 401 23.69 23.63 -32.92
C PHE A 401 22.31 22.97 -32.94
N CYS A 402 21.60 23.03 -34.07
CA CYS A 402 20.28 22.40 -34.18
C CYS A 402 20.34 20.86 -34.06
N ALA A 403 21.45 20.24 -34.48
CA ALA A 403 21.64 18.79 -34.35
C ALA A 403 21.83 18.35 -32.90
N ILE A 404 22.42 19.20 -32.05
CA ILE A 404 22.64 18.93 -30.62
C ILE A 404 21.40 19.33 -29.81
N PHE A 405 20.81 20.49 -30.10
CA PHE A 405 19.68 21.06 -29.37
C PHE A 405 18.40 20.97 -30.21
N PRO A 406 17.61 19.88 -30.09
CA PRO A 406 16.34 19.77 -30.82
C PRO A 406 15.32 20.81 -30.33
N ASP A 407 14.33 21.15 -31.18
CA ASP A 407 13.21 22.03 -30.74
C ASP A 407 12.24 21.33 -29.78
N ALA A 408 12.19 20.01 -29.83
CA ALA A 408 11.56 19.18 -28.81
C ALA A 408 12.23 17.81 -28.79
N PHE A 409 12.40 17.22 -27.59
CA PHE A 409 12.86 15.84 -27.46
C PHE A 409 11.77 14.83 -27.83
N TYR A 410 10.53 15.16 -27.48
CA TYR A 410 9.33 14.40 -27.84
C TYR A 410 8.12 15.32 -27.91
N VAL A 411 7.03 14.86 -28.54
CA VAL A 411 5.73 15.55 -28.55
C VAL A 411 4.65 14.65 -27.96
N SER A 412 4.08 15.07 -26.84
CA SER A 412 3.03 14.32 -26.13
C SER A 412 1.60 14.79 -26.43
N GLU A 413 1.42 15.98 -27.02
CA GLU A 413 0.11 16.55 -27.38
C GLU A 413 -0.13 16.54 -28.89
N ARG A 414 -1.38 16.79 -29.32
CA ARG A 414 -1.86 16.61 -30.71
C ARG A 414 -0.94 17.16 -31.83
N GLY A 415 -0.90 16.43 -32.95
CA GLY A 415 -0.20 16.76 -34.19
C GLY A 415 -0.53 18.14 -34.80
N ARG A 416 0.52 18.75 -35.36
CA ARG A 416 0.72 20.19 -35.61
C ARG A 416 -0.14 20.83 -36.72
N VAL A 417 -1.01 20.09 -37.42
CA VAL A 417 -1.81 20.65 -38.52
C VAL A 417 -2.89 21.62 -38.02
N TRP A 418 -3.33 21.51 -36.76
CA TRP A 418 -4.42 22.34 -36.19
C TRP A 418 -4.24 22.65 -34.70
N GLN A 419 -3.03 23.04 -34.27
CA GLN A 419 -2.80 23.46 -32.88
C GLN A 419 -3.61 24.71 -32.55
N ASN A 420 -4.59 24.55 -31.66
CA ASN A 420 -5.33 25.62 -31.00
C ASN A 420 -5.58 25.21 -29.54
N GLU A 421 -6.01 26.14 -28.69
CA GLU A 421 -6.26 25.86 -27.26
C GLU A 421 -7.24 24.68 -27.05
N ALA A 422 -8.16 24.45 -27.98
CA ALA A 422 -9.11 23.32 -27.94
C ALA A 422 -8.47 21.94 -28.13
N SER A 423 -7.16 21.87 -28.43
CA SER A 423 -6.40 20.64 -28.61
C SER A 423 -5.62 20.20 -27.35
N ARG A 424 -5.60 21.02 -26.29
CA ARG A 424 -4.97 20.69 -25.01
C ARG A 424 -5.63 19.45 -24.39
N GLY A 425 -4.81 18.50 -23.90
CA GLY A 425 -5.30 17.24 -23.31
C GLY A 425 -5.59 16.10 -24.30
N ARG A 426 -5.38 16.29 -25.61
CA ARG A 426 -5.49 15.22 -26.63
C ARG A 426 -4.13 14.58 -26.90
N LEU A 427 -3.72 13.67 -26.01
CA LEU A 427 -2.38 13.08 -25.99
C LEU A 427 -2.10 12.16 -27.19
N LEU A 428 -0.88 12.22 -27.74
CA LEU A 428 -0.33 11.41 -28.85
C LEU A 428 -1.13 11.38 -30.17
N SER A 429 -2.22 12.15 -30.25
CA SER A 429 -3.15 12.07 -31.36
C SER A 429 -2.66 12.81 -32.60
N ALA A 430 -2.76 12.20 -33.76
CA ALA A 430 -2.49 12.77 -35.07
C ALA A 430 -3.74 12.63 -35.94
N GLY A 431 -4.40 13.74 -36.30
CA GLY A 431 -5.59 13.66 -37.14
C GLY A 431 -6.50 14.89 -37.10
N PHE A 432 -7.56 14.84 -37.90
CA PHE A 432 -8.48 15.96 -38.17
C PHE A 432 -9.92 15.62 -37.80
N HIS A 433 -10.61 16.52 -37.08
CA HIS A 433 -12.01 16.41 -36.58
C HIS A 433 -12.50 15.00 -36.18
N ASN A 434 -12.85 14.16 -37.17
CA ASN A 434 -13.45 12.83 -37.03
C ASN A 434 -12.52 11.65 -37.42
N GLN A 435 -11.30 11.92 -37.89
CA GLN A 435 -10.25 10.93 -38.14
C GLN A 435 -9.15 11.12 -37.09
N GLN A 436 -9.19 10.33 -36.01
CA GLN A 436 -8.13 10.31 -35.02
C GLN A 436 -7.15 9.19 -35.35
N GLY A 437 -5.87 9.55 -35.47
CA GLY A 437 -4.75 8.62 -35.44
C GLY A 437 -3.80 8.95 -34.31
N TYR A 438 -2.72 8.19 -34.26
CA TYR A 438 -1.66 8.29 -33.27
C TYR A 438 -0.33 8.36 -34.00
N PHE A 439 0.59 9.16 -33.47
CA PHE A 439 1.87 9.40 -34.10
C PHE A 439 2.97 9.45 -33.06
N ARG A 440 4.07 8.78 -33.39
CA ARG A 440 5.28 8.71 -32.59
C ARG A 440 6.21 9.84 -33.03
N ASP A 441 6.48 10.77 -32.13
CA ASP A 441 7.32 11.96 -32.37
C ASP A 441 8.30 12.11 -31.20
N ASP A 442 9.26 11.20 -31.12
CA ASP A 442 10.19 11.02 -29.99
C ASP A 442 11.62 10.70 -30.44
N THR A 443 11.92 10.90 -31.73
CA THR A 443 13.23 10.54 -32.31
C THR A 443 14.40 11.22 -31.60
N PRO A 444 14.39 12.53 -31.31
CA PRO A 444 15.51 13.15 -30.60
C PRO A 444 15.69 12.62 -29.17
N LEU A 445 14.60 12.29 -28.46
CA LEU A 445 14.69 11.63 -27.16
C LEU A 445 15.43 10.29 -27.27
N SER A 446 15.03 9.45 -28.23
CA SER A 446 15.67 8.15 -28.47
C SER A 446 17.15 8.30 -28.86
N ASP A 447 17.42 9.15 -29.84
CA ASP A 447 18.75 9.27 -30.46
C ASP A 447 19.75 9.97 -29.54
N LEU A 448 19.33 10.96 -28.75
CA LEU A 448 20.23 11.80 -27.96
C LEU A 448 20.28 11.42 -26.48
N LEU A 449 19.14 11.07 -25.86
CA LEU A 449 19.05 10.89 -24.40
C LEU A 449 19.04 9.43 -23.99
N LEU A 450 18.22 8.59 -24.61
CA LEU A 450 18.04 7.22 -24.16
C LEU A 450 19.26 6.35 -24.49
N ASP A 451 19.63 5.51 -23.53
CA ASP A 451 20.52 4.37 -23.74
C ASP A 451 19.75 3.20 -24.38
N GLU A 452 20.44 2.09 -24.66
CA GLU A 452 19.81 0.93 -25.32
C GLU A 452 18.61 0.37 -24.53
N ALA A 453 18.70 0.33 -23.20
CA ALA A 453 17.62 -0.13 -22.35
C ALA A 453 16.41 0.80 -22.37
N GLY A 454 16.64 2.12 -22.31
CA GLY A 454 15.59 3.13 -22.43
C GLY A 454 14.90 3.11 -23.80
N GLN A 455 15.66 2.92 -24.88
CA GLN A 455 15.10 2.76 -26.23
C GLN A 455 14.22 1.52 -26.33
N GLN A 456 14.70 0.36 -25.87
CA GLN A 456 13.92 -0.87 -25.84
C GLN A 456 12.64 -0.73 -25.01
N ALA A 457 12.70 -0.04 -23.86
CA ALA A 457 11.53 0.22 -23.03
C ALA A 457 10.49 1.09 -23.74
N LEU A 458 10.93 2.15 -24.44
CA LEU A 458 10.04 3.01 -25.20
C LEU A 458 9.43 2.29 -26.41
N ASP A 459 10.22 1.50 -27.13
CA ASP A 459 9.75 0.67 -28.25
C ASP A 459 8.69 -0.33 -27.77
N GLN A 460 8.94 -1.02 -26.66
CA GLN A 460 7.97 -1.93 -26.06
C GLN A 460 6.65 -1.24 -25.68
N LEU A 461 6.69 0.02 -25.21
CA LEU A 461 5.46 0.77 -24.90
C LEU A 461 4.63 1.07 -26.16
N TRP A 462 5.29 1.34 -27.29
CA TRP A 462 4.62 1.54 -28.57
C TRP A 462 4.12 0.22 -29.17
N ASP A 463 4.86 -0.87 -29.03
CA ASP A 463 4.41 -2.20 -29.44
C ASP A 463 3.20 -2.66 -28.62
N ASP A 464 3.24 -2.45 -27.30
CA ASP A 464 2.09 -2.65 -26.40
C ASP A 464 0.88 -1.82 -26.87
N PHE A 465 1.10 -0.55 -27.22
CA PHE A 465 0.03 0.33 -27.71
C PHE A 465 -0.61 -0.21 -29.00
N ASP A 466 0.21 -0.61 -29.98
CA ASP A 466 -0.28 -1.09 -31.26
C ASP A 466 -1.04 -2.42 -31.11
N LEU A 467 -0.55 -3.35 -30.30
CA LEU A 467 -1.21 -4.64 -30.04
C LEU A 467 -2.50 -4.46 -29.20
N VAL A 468 -2.41 -3.78 -28.05
CA VAL A 468 -3.55 -3.64 -27.11
C VAL A 468 -4.69 -2.85 -27.75
N CYS A 469 -4.36 -1.75 -28.43
CA CYS A 469 -5.37 -0.82 -28.96
C CYS A 469 -5.83 -1.20 -30.37
N THR A 470 -5.05 -1.98 -31.14
CA THR A 470 -5.26 -2.19 -32.59
C THR A 470 -5.40 -0.84 -33.32
N ALA A 471 -4.64 0.16 -32.86
CA ALA A 471 -4.82 1.54 -33.26
C ALA A 471 -4.66 1.74 -34.77
N PRO A 472 -3.65 1.15 -35.46
CA PRO A 472 -3.50 1.28 -36.90
C PRO A 472 -4.72 0.76 -37.69
N GLN A 473 -5.30 -0.39 -37.32
CA GLN A 473 -6.47 -0.94 -38.03
C GLN A 473 -7.70 -0.03 -37.89
N ARG A 474 -7.92 0.52 -36.69
CA ARG A 474 -9.03 1.46 -36.44
C ARG A 474 -8.82 2.78 -37.19
N GLN A 475 -7.59 3.28 -37.25
CA GLN A 475 -7.22 4.48 -38.00
C GLN A 475 -7.55 4.34 -39.47
N TYR A 476 -7.18 3.23 -40.08
CA TYR A 476 -7.41 2.97 -41.50
C TYR A 476 -8.89 2.80 -41.86
N ARG A 477 -9.68 2.12 -41.00
CA ARG A 477 -11.14 2.07 -41.18
C ARG A 477 -11.77 3.46 -41.06
N SER A 478 -11.31 4.26 -40.10
CA SER A 478 -11.74 5.66 -39.95
C SER A 478 -11.35 6.50 -41.16
N PHE A 479 -10.19 6.21 -41.77
CA PHE A 479 -9.75 6.79 -43.02
C PHE A 479 -10.75 6.53 -44.15
N ILE A 480 -11.07 5.26 -44.43
CA ILE A 480 -12.05 4.87 -45.47
C ILE A 480 -13.40 5.54 -45.23
N TRP A 481 -13.88 5.54 -43.99
CA TRP A 481 -15.15 6.15 -43.63
C TRP A 481 -15.20 7.65 -43.97
N TYR A 482 -14.22 8.42 -43.50
CA TYR A 482 -14.17 9.87 -43.73
C TYR A 482 -13.95 10.20 -45.21
N GLU A 483 -13.14 9.42 -45.92
CA GLU A 483 -12.92 9.66 -47.35
C GLU A 483 -14.19 9.47 -48.19
N ARG A 484 -15.10 8.60 -47.73
CA ARG A 484 -16.42 8.42 -48.33
C ARG A 484 -17.42 9.49 -47.88
N ALA A 485 -17.49 9.75 -46.58
CA ALA A 485 -18.50 10.61 -45.98
C ALA A 485 -18.20 12.10 -46.19
N GLU A 486 -16.99 12.53 -45.81
CA GLU A 486 -16.60 13.93 -45.67
C GLU A 486 -15.78 14.43 -46.86
N SER A 487 -14.67 13.76 -47.20
CA SER A 487 -13.75 14.21 -48.29
C SER A 487 -14.38 14.08 -49.67
N LYS A 488 -15.30 13.12 -49.83
CA LYS A 488 -15.99 12.74 -51.08
C LYS A 488 -15.09 12.13 -52.15
N PHE A 489 -13.79 11.92 -51.88
CA PHE A 489 -12.86 11.38 -52.87
C PHE A 489 -13.20 9.92 -53.25
N LEU A 490 -13.70 9.12 -52.29
CA LEU A 490 -14.08 7.71 -52.50
C LEU A 490 -15.55 7.51 -52.94
N ARG A 491 -16.18 8.50 -53.60
CA ARG A 491 -17.59 8.39 -54.04
C ARG A 491 -17.79 7.72 -55.39
N ASP A 492 -16.75 7.57 -56.21
CA ASP A 492 -16.86 6.94 -57.52
C ASP A 492 -17.20 5.45 -57.38
N GLU A 493 -17.93 4.89 -58.36
CA GLU A 493 -18.37 3.49 -58.38
C GLU A 493 -17.21 2.49 -58.22
N VAL A 494 -16.01 2.84 -58.70
CA VAL A 494 -14.80 2.02 -58.56
C VAL A 494 -14.44 1.73 -57.09
N PHE A 495 -14.91 2.55 -56.16
CA PHE A 495 -14.65 2.37 -54.72
C PHE A 495 -15.76 1.61 -53.99
N ASP A 496 -16.87 1.23 -54.64
CA ASP A 496 -18.05 0.67 -53.96
C ASP A 496 -17.82 -0.64 -53.20
N SER A 497 -16.81 -1.40 -53.60
CA SER A 497 -16.33 -2.61 -52.94
C SER A 497 -15.43 -2.37 -51.72
N PHE A 498 -15.11 -1.13 -51.38
CA PHE A 498 -14.27 -0.76 -50.23
C PHE A 498 -15.10 0.02 -49.20
N ARG A 499 -15.54 -0.67 -48.15
CA ARG A 499 -16.30 -0.09 -47.03
C ARG A 499 -15.53 -0.27 -45.72
N SER A 500 -15.68 0.69 -44.82
CA SER A 500 -15.05 0.66 -43.49
C SER A 500 -15.58 -0.48 -42.62
N GLU A 501 -16.80 -0.91 -42.88
CA GLU A 501 -17.55 -1.95 -42.17
C GLU A 501 -17.16 -3.36 -42.62
N ASP A 502 -16.45 -3.49 -43.75
CA ASP A 502 -16.06 -4.77 -44.30
C ASP A 502 -15.03 -5.45 -43.38
N LYS A 503 -15.29 -6.71 -43.00
CA LYS A 503 -14.35 -7.49 -42.16
C LYS A 503 -13.00 -7.69 -42.84
N ASP A 504 -13.00 -7.86 -44.15
CA ASP A 504 -11.81 -8.06 -44.99
C ASP A 504 -11.14 -6.74 -45.43
N SER A 505 -11.63 -5.57 -45.00
CA SER A 505 -11.09 -4.24 -45.36
C SER A 505 -9.60 -4.08 -45.09
N ILE A 506 -9.07 -4.81 -44.10
CA ILE A 506 -7.69 -4.75 -43.63
C ILE A 506 -6.81 -5.89 -44.20
N THR A 507 -7.35 -6.73 -45.09
CA THR A 507 -6.56 -7.80 -45.73
C THR A 507 -5.59 -7.21 -46.75
N ASP A 508 -4.42 -7.81 -46.88
CA ASP A 508 -3.37 -7.39 -47.83
C ASP A 508 -3.94 -7.19 -49.25
N ALA A 509 -4.71 -8.17 -49.76
CA ALA A 509 -5.33 -8.11 -51.07
C ALA A 509 -6.28 -6.92 -51.25
N LYS A 510 -7.11 -6.61 -50.24
CA LYS A 510 -8.09 -5.52 -50.31
C LYS A 510 -7.43 -4.15 -50.11
N MET A 511 -6.40 -4.07 -49.28
CA MET A 511 -5.60 -2.86 -49.11
C MET A 511 -4.83 -2.52 -50.39
N GLN A 512 -4.13 -3.48 -50.99
CA GLN A 512 -3.43 -3.28 -52.28
C GLN A 512 -4.39 -2.90 -53.40
N ALA A 513 -5.57 -3.53 -53.45
CA ALA A 513 -6.59 -3.18 -54.42
C ALA A 513 -7.09 -1.74 -54.23
N LEU A 514 -7.32 -1.30 -52.98
CA LEU A 514 -7.72 0.07 -52.68
C LEU A 514 -6.61 1.06 -53.03
N GLU A 515 -5.37 0.79 -52.61
CA GLU A 515 -4.19 1.62 -52.92
C GLU A 515 -4.10 1.87 -54.42
N LYS A 516 -4.19 0.80 -55.23
CA LYS A 516 -4.12 0.88 -56.69
C LYS A 516 -5.18 1.81 -57.26
N VAL A 517 -6.46 1.61 -56.92
CA VAL A 517 -7.55 2.45 -57.48
C VAL A 517 -7.52 3.88 -56.92
N TYR A 518 -7.05 4.06 -55.68
CA TYR A 518 -6.84 5.37 -55.06
C TYR A 518 -5.76 6.15 -55.81
N LEU A 519 -4.61 5.53 -56.06
CA LEU A 519 -3.48 6.13 -56.77
C LEU A 519 -3.82 6.41 -58.24
N GLU A 520 -4.49 5.49 -58.94
CA GLU A 520 -4.96 5.69 -60.31
C GLU A 520 -5.88 6.92 -60.42
N LYS A 521 -6.79 7.12 -59.45
CA LYS A 521 -7.61 8.33 -59.38
C LYS A 521 -6.76 9.57 -59.07
N ALA A 522 -5.89 9.52 -58.06
CA ALA A 522 -5.05 10.65 -57.68
C ALA A 522 -4.17 11.14 -58.85
N VAL A 523 -3.59 10.22 -59.63
CA VAL A 523 -2.85 10.51 -60.86
C VAL A 523 -3.74 11.23 -61.89
N ARG A 524 -4.93 10.68 -62.15
CA ARG A 524 -5.89 11.25 -63.11
C ARG A 524 -6.38 12.65 -62.73
N GLU A 525 -6.54 12.92 -61.44
CA GLU A 525 -6.93 14.25 -60.92
C GLU A 525 -5.75 15.23 -60.85
N GLY A 526 -4.52 14.79 -61.12
CA GLY A 526 -3.34 15.66 -61.20
C GLY A 526 -2.55 15.82 -59.89
N ALA A 527 -2.49 14.78 -59.06
CA ALA A 527 -1.64 14.76 -57.86
C ALA A 527 -0.15 15.01 -58.19
N SER A 528 0.54 15.78 -57.35
CA SER A 528 1.99 15.99 -57.45
C SER A 528 2.78 14.69 -57.20
N ASP A 529 4.04 14.62 -57.62
CA ASP A 529 4.89 13.44 -57.36
C ASP A 529 5.03 13.18 -55.85
N THR A 530 5.19 14.24 -55.04
CA THR A 530 5.23 14.15 -53.58
C THR A 530 3.92 13.61 -52.99
N ALA A 531 2.77 14.07 -53.49
CA ALA A 531 1.47 13.56 -53.04
C ALA A 531 1.25 12.10 -53.43
N ARG A 532 1.71 11.70 -54.62
CA ARG A 532 1.68 10.30 -55.06
C ARG A 532 2.55 9.41 -54.18
N GLN A 533 3.75 9.85 -53.82
CA GLN A 533 4.64 9.10 -52.94
C GLN A 533 4.06 8.99 -51.52
N ALA A 534 3.52 10.08 -50.95
CA ALA A 534 2.89 10.08 -49.64
C ALA A 534 1.69 9.10 -49.55
N ILE A 535 0.93 8.93 -50.64
CA ILE A 535 -0.14 7.93 -50.73
C ILE A 535 0.44 6.51 -50.65
N VAL A 536 1.45 6.21 -51.47
CA VAL A 536 2.10 4.88 -51.50
C VAL A 536 2.71 4.56 -50.13
N ASP A 537 3.45 5.49 -49.54
CA ASP A 537 4.10 5.32 -48.24
C ASP A 537 3.07 5.06 -47.13
N TYR A 538 1.94 5.78 -47.15
CA TYR A 538 0.85 5.56 -46.19
C TYR A 538 0.26 4.15 -46.28
N PHE A 539 -0.10 3.69 -47.48
CA PHE A 539 -0.68 2.35 -47.65
C PHE A 539 0.33 1.25 -47.30
N ALA A 540 1.59 1.41 -47.71
CA ALA A 540 2.66 0.48 -47.39
C ALA A 540 2.91 0.40 -45.87
N SER A 541 3.04 1.56 -45.21
CA SER A 541 3.25 1.66 -43.75
C SER A 541 2.09 1.05 -42.96
N MET A 542 0.84 1.37 -43.32
CA MET A 542 -0.33 0.78 -42.67
C MET A 542 -0.40 -0.74 -42.86
N ASN A 543 -0.16 -1.22 -44.09
CA ASN A 543 -0.17 -2.66 -44.34
C ASN A 543 0.92 -3.37 -43.52
N GLN A 544 2.15 -2.83 -43.52
CA GLN A 544 3.26 -3.36 -42.71
C GLN A 544 2.90 -3.44 -41.22
N LYS A 545 2.34 -2.38 -40.65
CA LYS A 545 1.90 -2.36 -39.25
C LYS A 545 0.83 -3.41 -38.97
N PHE A 546 -0.11 -3.64 -39.89
CA PHE A 546 -1.15 -4.65 -39.68
C PHE A 546 -0.57 -6.05 -39.70
N ARG A 547 0.32 -6.34 -40.65
CA ARG A 547 1.00 -7.63 -40.72
C ARG A 547 1.82 -7.89 -39.45
N ALA A 548 2.55 -6.88 -38.96
CA ALA A 548 3.31 -6.96 -37.72
C ALA A 548 2.43 -7.21 -36.49
N ILE A 549 1.28 -6.54 -36.37
CA ILE A 549 0.32 -6.78 -35.27
C ILE A 549 -0.26 -8.19 -35.35
N GLU A 550 -0.64 -8.67 -36.55
CA GLU A 550 -1.18 -10.02 -36.73
C GLU A 550 -0.14 -11.12 -36.40
N GLU A 551 1.12 -10.91 -36.79
CA GLU A 551 2.24 -11.78 -36.44
C GLU A 551 2.48 -11.78 -34.93
N SER A 552 2.60 -10.58 -34.32
CA SER A 552 2.79 -10.42 -32.89
C SER A 552 1.68 -11.08 -32.07
N LEU A 553 0.40 -10.90 -32.45
CA LEU A 553 -0.73 -11.56 -31.78
C LEU A 553 -0.60 -13.09 -31.80
N THR A 554 -0.10 -13.65 -32.90
CA THR A 554 0.07 -15.10 -33.06
C THR A 554 1.24 -15.61 -32.23
N GLU A 555 2.38 -14.92 -32.26
CA GLU A 555 3.59 -15.29 -31.51
C GLU A 555 3.38 -15.19 -29.99
N SER A 556 2.58 -14.20 -29.56
CA SER A 556 2.33 -13.90 -28.15
C SER A 556 1.37 -14.88 -27.46
N GLU A 557 0.55 -15.64 -28.21
CA GLU A 557 -0.43 -16.56 -27.59
C GLU A 557 0.23 -17.55 -26.62
N SER A 558 1.42 -18.05 -26.97
CA SER A 558 2.17 -18.97 -26.12
C SER A 558 2.67 -18.31 -24.83
N ALA A 559 3.17 -17.06 -24.93
CA ALA A 559 3.60 -16.27 -23.80
C ALA A 559 2.43 -15.96 -22.85
N HIS A 560 1.25 -15.67 -23.38
CA HIS A 560 0.04 -15.45 -22.57
C HIS A 560 -0.36 -16.68 -21.75
N LEU A 561 -0.23 -17.89 -22.32
CA LEU A 561 -0.51 -19.13 -21.60
C LEU A 561 0.53 -19.43 -20.52
N VAL A 562 1.79 -19.09 -20.74
CA VAL A 562 2.84 -19.17 -19.71
C VAL A 562 2.56 -18.17 -18.59
N ALA A 563 2.28 -16.91 -18.92
CA ALA A 563 1.91 -15.88 -17.95
C ALA A 563 0.68 -16.28 -17.12
N LEU A 564 -0.29 -16.98 -17.71
CA LEU A 564 -1.47 -17.49 -17.02
C LEU A 564 -1.12 -18.59 -16.00
N GLN A 565 -0.15 -19.46 -16.33
CA GLN A 565 0.34 -20.48 -15.40
C GLN A 565 1.14 -19.85 -14.25
N GLU A 566 1.95 -18.84 -14.53
CA GLU A 566 2.68 -18.06 -13.52
C GLU A 566 1.73 -17.31 -12.59
N PHE A 567 0.70 -16.68 -13.16
CA PHE A 567 -0.40 -16.05 -12.43
C PHE A 567 -1.10 -17.06 -11.51
N ALA A 568 -1.41 -18.25 -12.00
CA ALA A 568 -2.00 -19.31 -11.18
C ALA A 568 -1.08 -19.79 -10.06
N ALA A 569 0.22 -19.94 -10.31
CA ALA A 569 1.20 -20.32 -9.27
C ALA A 569 1.28 -19.26 -8.17
N ARG A 570 1.30 -17.97 -8.53
CA ARG A 570 1.28 -16.86 -7.59
C ARG A 570 -0.04 -16.81 -6.81
N ALA A 571 -1.18 -16.93 -7.49
CA ALA A 571 -2.50 -16.94 -6.86
C ALA A 571 -2.66 -18.12 -5.89
N PHE A 572 -2.15 -19.31 -6.22
CA PHE A 572 -2.19 -20.49 -5.35
C PHE A 572 -1.06 -20.50 -4.33
N ARG A 573 -0.10 -19.57 -4.44
CA ARG A 573 1.02 -19.36 -3.51
C ARG A 573 1.92 -20.59 -3.36
N ARG A 574 2.04 -21.34 -4.45
CA ARG A 574 2.89 -22.53 -4.60
C ARG A 574 3.04 -22.87 -6.09
N PRO A 575 4.03 -23.71 -6.46
CA PRO A 575 4.09 -24.27 -7.79
C PRO A 575 2.77 -24.97 -8.18
N VAL A 576 2.29 -24.68 -9.38
CA VAL A 576 1.19 -25.44 -9.99
C VAL A 576 1.70 -26.82 -10.40
N THR A 577 0.91 -27.85 -10.12
CA THR A 577 1.20 -29.23 -10.51
C THR A 577 1.01 -29.40 -12.02
N PRO A 578 1.63 -30.43 -12.65
CA PRO A 578 1.43 -30.70 -14.08
C PRO A 578 -0.04 -30.90 -14.48
N ALA A 579 -0.84 -31.49 -13.59
CA ALA A 579 -2.27 -31.66 -13.82
C ALA A 579 -3.04 -30.32 -13.78
N GLU A 580 -2.65 -29.39 -12.90
CA GLU A 580 -3.24 -28.05 -12.85
C GLU A 580 -2.84 -27.22 -14.07
N GLN A 581 -1.57 -27.27 -14.49
CA GLN A 581 -1.10 -26.63 -15.72
C GLN A 581 -1.87 -27.13 -16.95
N ALA A 582 -2.00 -28.45 -17.10
CA ALA A 582 -2.78 -29.06 -18.18
C ALA A 582 -4.26 -28.67 -18.09
N GLY A 583 -4.83 -28.62 -16.88
CA GLY A 583 -6.21 -28.20 -16.67
C GLY A 583 -6.49 -26.77 -17.14
N ILE A 584 -5.58 -25.83 -16.85
CA ILE A 584 -5.67 -24.43 -17.31
C ILE A 584 -5.64 -24.37 -18.85
N VAL A 585 -4.68 -25.05 -19.48
CA VAL A 585 -4.53 -25.07 -20.94
C VAL A 585 -5.74 -25.73 -21.62
N ASN A 586 -6.24 -26.84 -21.06
CA ASN A 586 -7.42 -27.52 -21.59
C ASN A 586 -8.68 -26.65 -21.48
N PHE A 587 -8.84 -25.90 -20.38
CA PHE A 587 -9.96 -24.98 -20.22
C PHE A 587 -9.89 -23.84 -21.25
N TYR A 588 -8.72 -23.24 -21.44
CA TYR A 588 -8.49 -22.26 -22.51
C TYR A 588 -8.84 -22.82 -23.90
N GLN A 589 -8.37 -24.03 -24.22
CA GLN A 589 -8.65 -24.68 -25.52
C GLN A 589 -10.15 -24.94 -25.71
N HIS A 590 -10.85 -25.36 -24.66
CA HIS A 590 -12.31 -25.54 -24.69
C HIS A 590 -13.05 -24.23 -24.98
N LEU A 591 -12.65 -23.12 -24.32
CA LEU A 591 -13.23 -21.80 -24.57
C LEU A 591 -13.03 -21.33 -26.02
N ARG A 592 -11.85 -21.60 -26.61
CA ARG A 592 -11.55 -21.24 -28.00
C ARG A 592 -12.30 -22.13 -29.01
N ALA A 593 -12.38 -23.43 -28.77
CA ALA A 593 -12.88 -24.40 -29.74
C ALA A 593 -14.41 -24.59 -29.69
N GLU A 594 -14.98 -24.72 -28.49
CA GLU A 594 -16.39 -25.05 -28.30
C GLU A 594 -17.25 -23.79 -28.08
N GLU A 595 -16.78 -22.88 -27.23
CA GLU A 595 -17.51 -21.62 -26.92
C GLU A 595 -17.20 -20.49 -27.92
N GLN A 596 -16.24 -20.71 -28.83
CA GLN A 596 -15.84 -19.76 -29.88
C GLN A 596 -15.44 -18.37 -29.35
N LEU A 597 -14.90 -18.31 -28.13
CA LEU A 597 -14.42 -17.06 -27.55
C LEU A 597 -13.17 -16.56 -28.28
N SER A 598 -12.98 -15.24 -28.25
CA SER A 598 -11.73 -14.62 -28.68
C SER A 598 -10.56 -15.08 -27.81
N HIS A 599 -9.33 -14.95 -28.29
CA HIS A 599 -8.13 -15.25 -27.49
C HIS A 599 -8.14 -14.50 -26.16
N GLU A 600 -8.43 -13.20 -26.21
CA GLU A 600 -8.45 -12.32 -25.04
C GLU A 600 -9.56 -12.69 -24.04
N ASP A 601 -10.78 -12.94 -24.51
CA ASP A 601 -11.88 -13.33 -23.64
C ASP A 601 -11.62 -14.70 -22.99
N ALA A 602 -11.02 -15.63 -23.73
CA ALA A 602 -10.63 -16.93 -23.18
C ALA A 602 -9.56 -16.80 -22.09
N ILE A 603 -8.57 -15.91 -22.25
CA ILE A 603 -7.56 -15.63 -21.20
C ILE A 603 -8.22 -15.00 -19.97
N ARG A 604 -9.12 -14.02 -20.15
CA ARG A 604 -9.87 -13.40 -19.04
C ARG A 604 -10.67 -14.43 -18.27
N ASP A 605 -11.41 -15.31 -18.94
CA ASP A 605 -12.20 -16.36 -18.30
C ASP A 605 -11.32 -17.40 -17.59
N CYS A 606 -10.11 -17.66 -18.09
CA CYS A 606 -9.14 -18.48 -17.35
C CYS A 606 -8.64 -17.78 -16.09
N VAL A 607 -8.36 -16.47 -16.12
CA VAL A 607 -8.02 -15.68 -14.92
C VAL A 607 -9.17 -15.73 -13.91
N VAL A 608 -10.41 -15.56 -14.37
CA VAL A 608 -11.60 -15.73 -13.53
C VAL A 608 -11.65 -17.13 -12.90
N SER A 609 -11.38 -18.18 -13.68
CA SER A 609 -11.34 -19.56 -13.18
C SER A 609 -10.27 -19.79 -12.10
N VAL A 610 -9.07 -19.22 -12.29
CA VAL A 610 -7.99 -19.25 -11.29
C VAL A 610 -8.42 -18.56 -10.01
N LEU A 611 -8.97 -17.36 -10.10
CA LEU A 611 -9.47 -16.61 -8.95
C LEU A 611 -10.68 -17.28 -8.31
N MET A 612 -11.49 -18.03 -9.06
CA MET A 612 -12.61 -18.82 -8.53
C MET A 612 -12.21 -20.14 -7.88
N SER A 613 -10.91 -20.48 -7.90
CA SER A 613 -10.41 -21.72 -7.33
C SER A 613 -10.42 -21.67 -5.80
N PRO A 614 -10.82 -22.75 -5.10
CA PRO A 614 -10.65 -22.87 -3.66
C PRO A 614 -9.19 -22.67 -3.20
N LYS A 615 -8.21 -22.94 -4.08
CA LYS A 615 -6.78 -22.76 -3.81
C LYS A 615 -6.37 -21.29 -3.71
N PHE A 616 -7.15 -20.38 -4.29
CA PHE A 616 -6.98 -18.95 -4.13
C PHE A 616 -7.74 -18.43 -2.91
N PHE A 617 -9.03 -18.79 -2.80
CA PHE A 617 -9.94 -18.27 -1.78
C PHE A 617 -9.64 -18.71 -0.36
N PHE A 618 -9.07 -19.90 -0.17
CA PHE A 618 -8.90 -20.48 1.15
C PHE A 618 -7.42 -20.54 1.55
N HIS A 619 -7.18 -20.34 2.84
CA HIS A 619 -5.94 -20.77 3.47
C HIS A 619 -5.97 -22.29 3.58
N LEU A 620 -5.49 -22.93 2.51
CA LEU A 620 -5.30 -24.38 2.50
C LEU A 620 -3.97 -24.68 3.19
N GLY A 621 -4.02 -25.31 4.36
CA GLY A 621 -2.83 -25.91 4.98
C GLY A 621 -2.36 -27.14 4.19
N THR A 622 -1.38 -27.86 4.73
CA THR A 622 -0.96 -29.16 4.19
C THR A 622 -2.17 -30.09 4.15
N PRO A 623 -2.39 -30.87 3.06
CA PRO A 623 -3.54 -31.76 2.94
C PRO A 623 -3.68 -32.65 4.18
N ALA A 624 -4.60 -32.28 5.08
CA ALA A 624 -4.69 -32.93 6.38
C ALA A 624 -5.44 -34.25 6.20
N GLN A 625 -4.74 -35.37 6.41
CA GLN A 625 -5.45 -36.54 6.91
C GLN A 625 -6.07 -36.14 8.26
N PRO A 626 -7.35 -36.43 8.51
CA PRO A 626 -7.95 -36.22 9.82
C PRO A 626 -7.10 -36.94 10.88
N SER A 627 -6.48 -36.17 11.77
CA SER A 627 -5.55 -36.68 12.77
C SER A 627 -5.84 -36.00 14.10
N ALA A 628 -5.95 -36.81 15.16
CA ALA A 628 -6.02 -36.31 16.53
C ALA A 628 -4.70 -35.68 17.00
N LYS A 629 -3.58 -35.98 16.32
CA LYS A 629 -2.25 -35.45 16.64
C LYS A 629 -1.91 -34.24 15.76
N ALA A 630 -1.24 -33.27 16.37
CA ALA A 630 -0.62 -32.15 15.66
C ALA A 630 0.45 -32.65 14.67
N VAL A 631 0.49 -32.04 13.50
CA VAL A 631 1.48 -32.30 12.44
C VAL A 631 2.10 -30.97 11.99
N PRO A 632 3.39 -30.96 11.60
CA PRO A 632 4.00 -29.77 11.01
C PRO A 632 3.27 -29.32 9.75
N LEU A 633 3.27 -28.01 9.51
CA LEU A 633 2.95 -27.47 8.20
C LEU A 633 4.02 -27.85 7.19
N ASP A 634 3.68 -27.90 5.91
CA ASP A 634 4.68 -27.82 4.84
C ASP A 634 5.16 -26.38 4.68
N ASP A 635 6.32 -26.21 4.06
CA ASP A 635 6.98 -24.91 3.97
C ASP A 635 6.19 -23.87 3.16
N TYR A 636 5.38 -24.28 2.17
CA TYR A 636 4.50 -23.34 1.46
C TYR A 636 3.35 -22.87 2.35
N ALA A 637 2.76 -23.77 3.14
CA ALA A 637 1.74 -23.42 4.12
C ALA A 637 2.31 -22.54 5.24
N LEU A 638 3.55 -22.78 5.67
CA LEU A 638 4.25 -21.95 6.65
C LEU A 638 4.57 -20.56 6.08
N ALA A 639 5.08 -20.47 4.85
CA ALA A 639 5.28 -19.22 4.13
C ALA A 639 3.99 -18.40 4.04
N ASN A 640 2.89 -19.03 3.65
CA ASN A 640 1.58 -18.40 3.62
C ASN A 640 1.15 -17.91 5.00
N ARG A 641 1.28 -18.74 6.05
CA ARG A 641 0.91 -18.32 7.41
C ARG A 641 1.73 -17.11 7.87
N LEU A 642 3.04 -17.08 7.58
CA LEU A 642 3.91 -15.94 7.89
C LEU A 642 3.52 -14.68 7.12
N SER A 643 3.30 -14.77 5.81
CA SER A 643 2.95 -13.61 4.97
C SER A 643 1.60 -13.01 5.32
N TYR A 644 0.60 -13.84 5.61
CA TYR A 644 -0.73 -13.36 6.03
C TYR A 644 -0.76 -12.89 7.46
N PHE A 645 0.17 -13.33 8.31
CA PHE A 645 0.34 -12.73 9.64
C PHE A 645 0.89 -11.30 9.52
N LEU A 646 1.99 -11.10 8.80
CA LEU A 646 2.71 -9.81 8.78
C LEU A 646 2.21 -8.82 7.71
N TRP A 647 1.90 -9.28 6.50
CA TRP A 647 1.58 -8.43 5.35
C TRP A 647 0.14 -8.51 4.88
N ARG A 648 -0.65 -9.45 5.42
CA ARG A 648 -2.04 -9.71 5.02
C ARG A 648 -2.21 -10.10 3.55
N SER A 649 -1.11 -10.51 2.93
CA SER A 649 -1.03 -10.78 1.51
C SER A 649 -0.19 -12.04 1.26
N MET A 650 -0.09 -12.42 -0.01
CA MET A 650 0.69 -13.57 -0.46
C MET A 650 2.20 -13.41 -0.13
N PRO A 651 2.92 -14.54 0.03
CA PRO A 651 4.38 -14.55 0.12
C PRO A 651 5.02 -13.88 -1.10
N ASP A 652 6.16 -13.21 -0.88
CA ASP A 652 6.99 -12.72 -1.98
C ASP A 652 7.89 -13.83 -2.56
N ALA A 653 8.65 -13.48 -3.60
CA ALA A 653 9.51 -14.44 -4.29
C ALA A 653 10.58 -15.05 -3.38
N GLU A 654 11.20 -14.25 -2.49
CA GLU A 654 12.23 -14.72 -1.56
C GLU A 654 11.67 -15.74 -0.57
N LEU A 655 10.51 -15.45 0.04
CA LEU A 655 9.89 -16.38 0.98
C LEU A 655 9.44 -17.69 0.29
N LEU A 656 8.95 -17.61 -0.96
CA LEU A 656 8.61 -18.80 -1.76
C LEU A 656 9.85 -19.60 -2.19
N GLN A 657 11.00 -18.98 -2.35
CA GLN A 657 12.27 -19.67 -2.64
C GLN A 657 12.73 -20.49 -1.44
N HIS A 658 12.67 -19.92 -0.23
CA HIS A 658 12.91 -20.69 1.00
C HIS A 658 11.91 -21.85 1.15
N ALA A 659 10.63 -21.58 0.84
CA ALA A 659 9.63 -22.64 0.86
C ALA A 659 9.92 -23.78 -0.12
N ALA A 660 10.45 -23.45 -1.31
CA ALA A 660 10.88 -24.42 -2.31
C ALA A 660 12.14 -25.19 -1.87
N ALA A 661 13.04 -24.55 -1.11
CA ALA A 661 14.26 -25.16 -0.59
C ALA A 661 14.01 -26.12 0.58
N GLY A 662 12.86 -26.01 1.27
CA GLY A 662 12.52 -26.86 2.41
C GLY A 662 13.24 -26.46 3.70
N ASP A 663 13.68 -25.20 3.82
CA ASP A 663 14.49 -24.69 4.93
C ASP A 663 13.70 -23.77 5.90
N LEU A 664 12.42 -23.48 5.67
CA LEU A 664 11.65 -22.54 6.51
C LEU A 664 11.39 -23.03 7.93
N HIS A 665 11.52 -24.33 8.19
CA HIS A 665 11.44 -24.88 9.54
C HIS A 665 12.73 -24.67 10.36
N GLN A 666 13.81 -24.19 9.74
CA GLN A 666 15.03 -23.83 10.46
C GLN A 666 14.79 -22.51 11.20
N PRO A 667 14.90 -22.46 12.55
CA PRO A 667 14.57 -21.27 13.33
C PRO A 667 15.30 -20.01 12.86
N GLU A 668 16.58 -20.12 12.49
CA GLU A 668 17.40 -19.02 12.00
C GLU A 668 16.88 -18.43 10.69
N VAL A 669 16.40 -19.26 9.76
CA VAL A 669 15.83 -18.82 8.47
C VAL A 669 14.49 -18.15 8.72
N LEU A 670 13.62 -18.76 9.54
CA LEU A 670 12.30 -18.23 9.83
C LEU A 670 12.37 -16.89 10.55
N ILE A 671 13.28 -16.75 11.53
CA ILE A 671 13.53 -15.50 12.24
C ILE A 671 14.07 -14.43 11.29
N ALA A 672 15.02 -14.78 10.41
CA ALA A 672 15.56 -13.83 9.43
C ALA A 672 14.46 -13.33 8.47
N GLN A 673 13.60 -14.21 7.98
CA GLN A 673 12.46 -13.83 7.14
C GLN A 673 11.44 -12.97 7.90
N ALA A 674 11.08 -13.32 9.15
CA ALA A 674 10.17 -12.51 9.95
C ALA A 674 10.72 -11.08 10.18
N LYS A 675 12.03 -10.93 10.44
CA LYS A 675 12.68 -9.62 10.59
C LYS A 675 12.71 -8.82 9.29
N ARG A 676 13.11 -9.45 8.18
CA ARG A 676 13.08 -8.82 6.85
C ARG A 676 11.69 -8.28 6.54
N MET A 677 10.67 -9.10 6.79
CA MET A 677 9.28 -8.76 6.50
C MET A 677 8.72 -7.68 7.44
N SER A 678 9.18 -7.60 8.70
CA SER A 678 8.76 -6.51 9.60
C SER A 678 9.37 -5.15 9.24
N ALA A 679 10.49 -5.15 8.52
CA ALA A 679 11.14 -3.95 8.01
C ALA A 679 10.66 -3.54 6.60
N ASP A 680 9.80 -4.35 5.97
CA ASP A 680 9.22 -4.05 4.65
C ASP A 680 7.98 -3.16 4.79
N PRO A 681 7.76 -2.16 3.91
CA PRO A 681 6.59 -1.28 3.94
C PRO A 681 5.23 -2.02 3.95
N LYS A 682 5.17 -3.28 3.51
CA LYS A 682 3.97 -4.11 3.60
C LYS A 682 3.54 -4.42 5.04
N ILE A 683 4.40 -4.23 6.05
CA ILE A 683 4.03 -4.36 7.47
C ILE A 683 2.88 -3.43 7.86
N ARG A 684 2.66 -2.36 7.08
CA ARG A 684 1.47 -1.51 7.16
C ARG A 684 0.16 -2.31 7.17
N GLY A 685 0.09 -3.43 6.44
CA GLY A 685 -1.07 -4.30 6.44
C GLY A 685 -1.43 -4.81 7.84
N MET A 686 -0.43 -5.20 8.63
CA MET A 686 -0.61 -5.57 10.03
C MET A 686 -0.97 -4.35 10.90
N ALA A 687 -0.34 -3.19 10.70
CA ALA A 687 -0.70 -1.98 11.44
C ALA A 687 -2.20 -1.61 11.29
N VAL A 688 -2.74 -1.71 10.07
CA VAL A 688 -4.17 -1.48 9.81
C VAL A 688 -5.04 -2.59 10.39
N GLU A 689 -4.73 -3.85 10.08
CA GLU A 689 -5.65 -4.95 10.34
C GLU A 689 -5.55 -5.48 11.77
N PHE A 690 -4.34 -5.57 12.35
CA PHE A 690 -4.17 -5.89 13.76
C PHE A 690 -4.45 -4.65 14.62
N GLY A 691 -3.72 -3.55 14.40
CA GLY A 691 -3.84 -2.34 15.21
C GLY A 691 -5.26 -1.75 15.16
N GLY A 692 -5.83 -1.64 13.96
CA GLY A 692 -7.17 -1.10 13.73
C GLY A 692 -8.28 -1.90 14.41
N ASN A 693 -8.20 -3.24 14.42
CA ASN A 693 -9.19 -4.09 15.08
C ASN A 693 -8.96 -4.16 16.61
N TRP A 694 -7.70 -4.27 17.05
CA TRP A 694 -7.34 -4.31 18.47
C TRP A 694 -7.79 -3.04 19.19
N LEU A 695 -7.37 -1.88 18.68
CA LEU A 695 -7.64 -0.57 19.29
C LEU A 695 -8.96 0.04 18.82
N ASP A 696 -9.69 -0.67 17.96
CA ASP A 696 -11.00 -0.29 17.45
C ASP A 696 -10.96 1.07 16.75
N PHE A 697 -10.14 1.24 15.72
CA PHE A 697 -10.16 2.41 14.83
C PHE A 697 -10.23 2.06 13.34
N ARG A 698 -10.24 0.78 12.99
CA ARG A 698 -10.21 0.29 11.59
C ARG A 698 -11.24 0.93 10.65
N ARG A 699 -12.40 1.33 11.17
CA ARG A 699 -13.49 1.97 10.40
C ARG A 699 -13.67 3.46 10.73
N PHE A 700 -12.62 4.12 11.21
CA PHE A 700 -12.70 5.52 11.61
C PHE A 700 -13.00 6.46 10.43
N GLU A 701 -12.57 6.12 9.22
CA GLU A 701 -12.89 6.88 8.01
C GLU A 701 -14.40 6.94 7.72
N GLU A 702 -15.19 5.99 8.24
CA GLU A 702 -16.65 5.98 8.14
C GLU A 702 -17.34 6.74 9.30
N HIS A 703 -16.56 7.26 10.25
CA HIS A 703 -17.08 7.94 11.44
C HIS A 703 -17.64 9.31 11.07
N ASN A 704 -18.94 9.51 11.36
CA ASN A 704 -19.70 10.72 11.04
C ASN A 704 -20.49 11.26 12.26
N ALA A 705 -20.10 10.91 13.49
CA ALA A 705 -20.81 11.38 14.68
C ALA A 705 -20.48 12.85 15.05
N VAL A 706 -19.38 13.40 14.52
CA VAL A 706 -18.96 14.79 14.76
C VAL A 706 -19.84 15.77 13.99
N ASP A 707 -20.33 16.79 14.68
CA ASP A 707 -21.07 17.89 14.08
C ASP A 707 -20.10 18.83 13.34
N ARG A 708 -20.11 18.79 12.01
CA ARG A 708 -19.24 19.59 11.15
C ARG A 708 -19.63 21.07 11.07
N GLU A 709 -20.84 21.45 11.49
CA GLU A 709 -21.19 22.88 11.60
C GLU A 709 -20.52 23.47 12.85
N ARG A 710 -20.48 22.71 13.94
CA ARG A 710 -19.80 23.13 15.18
C ARG A 710 -18.28 22.99 15.09
N PHE A 711 -17.79 21.97 14.40
CA PHE A 711 -16.36 21.67 14.21
C PHE A 711 -16.00 21.65 12.72
N PRO A 712 -15.92 22.82 12.06
CA PRO A 712 -15.70 22.91 10.62
C PRO A 712 -14.32 22.43 10.18
N THR A 713 -13.35 22.37 11.10
CA THR A 713 -12.02 21.80 10.85
C THR A 713 -12.02 20.27 10.78
N PHE A 714 -13.08 19.59 11.24
CA PHE A 714 -13.25 18.16 11.06
C PHE A 714 -13.82 17.84 9.67
N ASP A 715 -12.97 17.96 8.66
CA ASP A 715 -13.26 17.59 7.28
C ASP A 715 -12.79 16.16 6.95
N ASN A 716 -12.80 15.80 5.67
CA ASN A 716 -12.38 14.47 5.25
C ASN A 716 -10.86 14.28 5.36
N ASP A 717 -10.08 15.34 5.14
CA ASP A 717 -8.62 15.31 5.11
C ASP A 717 -8.09 15.11 6.54
N LEU A 718 -8.63 15.86 7.52
CA LEU A 718 -8.29 15.65 8.93
C LEU A 718 -8.74 14.27 9.42
N ARG A 719 -9.93 13.80 9.03
CA ARG A 719 -10.40 12.46 9.42
C ARG A 719 -9.50 11.35 8.88
N GLN A 720 -9.03 11.48 7.64
CA GLN A 720 -8.08 10.54 7.04
C GLN A 720 -6.72 10.62 7.75
N ALA A 721 -6.22 11.82 8.04
CA ALA A 721 -4.97 11.99 8.79
C ALA A 721 -5.04 11.38 10.20
N MET A 722 -6.15 11.56 10.92
CA MET A 722 -6.36 10.90 12.21
C MET A 722 -6.33 9.37 12.09
N PHE A 723 -6.91 8.80 11.02
CA PHE A 723 -6.86 7.35 10.78
C PHE A 723 -5.44 6.85 10.50
N GLU A 724 -4.64 7.60 9.76
CA GLU A 724 -3.26 7.23 9.37
C GLU A 724 -2.22 7.41 10.50
N GLU A 725 -2.41 8.34 11.44
CA GLU A 725 -1.48 8.57 12.57
C GLU A 725 -1.09 7.28 13.34
N PRO A 726 -2.02 6.47 13.88
CA PRO A 726 -1.66 5.23 14.57
C PRO A 726 -1.04 4.18 13.63
N ILE A 727 -1.35 4.23 12.32
CA ILE A 727 -0.80 3.30 11.32
C ILE A 727 0.67 3.63 11.08
N HIS A 728 1.01 4.91 10.88
CA HIS A 728 2.40 5.37 10.77
C HIS A 728 3.18 5.07 12.05
N PHE A 729 2.60 5.34 13.22
CA PHE A 729 3.23 5.05 14.50
C PHE A 729 3.58 3.57 14.67
N PHE A 730 2.63 2.68 14.37
CA PHE A 730 2.85 1.24 14.47
C PHE A 730 3.88 0.76 13.44
N THR A 731 3.79 1.26 12.20
CA THR A 731 4.69 0.90 11.10
C THR A 731 6.14 1.27 11.44
N ASP A 732 6.39 2.51 11.88
CA ASP A 732 7.72 2.95 12.36
C ASP A 732 8.22 2.08 13.52
N LEU A 733 7.36 1.80 14.52
CA LEU A 733 7.72 0.96 15.66
C LEU A 733 8.16 -0.43 15.22
N ALA A 734 7.48 -1.04 14.24
CA ALA A 734 7.83 -2.35 13.71
C ALA A 734 9.13 -2.32 12.89
N GLU A 735 9.29 -1.32 12.00
CA GLU A 735 10.44 -1.20 11.10
C GLU A 735 11.75 -0.95 11.85
N ARG A 736 11.71 -0.08 12.87
CA ARG A 736 12.90 0.25 13.70
C ARG A 736 13.15 -0.73 14.85
N ASP A 737 12.32 -1.77 14.97
CA ASP A 737 12.28 -2.69 16.10
C ASP A 737 12.19 -1.96 17.46
N GLY A 738 11.21 -1.07 17.58
CA GLY A 738 10.96 -0.26 18.78
C GLY A 738 10.48 -1.07 19.98
N SER A 739 10.48 -0.43 21.15
CA SER A 739 9.88 -1.02 22.36
C SER A 739 8.36 -0.97 22.24
N VAL A 740 7.68 -2.08 22.51
CA VAL A 740 6.20 -2.09 22.53
C VAL A 740 5.61 -1.22 23.64
N LEU A 741 6.41 -0.82 24.62
CA LEU A 741 6.01 0.16 25.63
C LEU A 741 5.89 1.57 25.05
N ASP A 742 6.47 1.85 23.87
CA ASP A 742 6.33 3.13 23.19
C ASP A 742 4.87 3.42 22.80
N PHE A 743 4.03 2.39 22.65
CA PHE A 743 2.58 2.57 22.49
C PHE A 743 1.94 3.38 23.63
N LEU A 744 2.51 3.33 24.83
CA LEU A 744 2.01 4.08 26.00
C LEU A 744 2.92 5.24 26.38
N TYR A 745 4.23 5.11 26.18
CA TYR A 745 5.25 6.01 26.74
C TYR A 745 6.14 6.67 25.70
N GLY A 746 5.93 6.40 24.41
CA GLY A 746 6.69 7.02 23.34
C GLY A 746 6.46 8.53 23.32
N ASP A 747 7.52 9.31 23.35
CA ASP A 747 7.46 10.77 23.27
C ASP A 747 7.57 11.26 21.83
N TYR A 748 6.84 10.61 20.92
CA TYR A 748 6.84 10.94 19.50
C TYR A 748 5.48 10.63 18.85
N THR A 749 5.18 11.29 17.74
CA THR A 749 4.01 11.00 16.88
C THR A 749 4.32 11.27 15.41
N PHE A 750 3.35 11.04 14.53
CA PHE A 750 3.43 11.29 13.10
C PHE A 750 2.34 12.27 12.67
N VAL A 751 2.70 13.27 11.87
CA VAL A 751 1.75 14.28 11.38
C VAL A 751 2.02 14.61 9.92
N ASN A 752 0.96 14.79 9.16
CA ASN A 752 0.95 15.58 7.92
C ASN A 752 0.38 16.98 8.21
N LYS A 753 0.25 17.85 7.20
CA LYS A 753 -0.15 19.25 7.42
C LYS A 753 -1.52 19.41 8.13
N PRO A 754 -2.61 18.73 7.72
CA PRO A 754 -3.89 18.81 8.41
C PRO A 754 -3.82 18.44 9.89
N LEU A 755 -3.12 17.35 10.23
CA LEU A 755 -3.03 16.89 11.61
C LEU A 755 -2.12 17.78 12.47
N ALA A 756 -1.03 18.29 11.89
CA ALA A 756 -0.14 19.25 12.54
C ALA A 756 -0.90 20.53 12.94
N ASP A 757 -1.73 21.06 12.03
CA ASP A 757 -2.59 22.22 12.31
C ASP A 757 -3.58 21.93 13.44
N HIS A 758 -4.21 20.74 13.40
CA HIS A 758 -5.15 20.32 14.45
C HIS A 758 -4.48 20.17 15.83
N TYR A 759 -3.20 19.80 15.86
CA TYR A 759 -2.42 19.66 17.09
C TYR A 759 -1.69 20.93 17.53
N GLY A 760 -1.68 21.98 16.71
CA GLY A 760 -0.90 23.20 16.97
C GLY A 760 0.61 23.00 16.82
N ILE A 761 1.02 22.01 16.02
CA ILE A 761 2.41 21.66 15.73
C ILE A 761 2.88 22.47 14.50
N PRO A 762 4.03 23.17 14.55
CA PRO A 762 4.62 23.78 13.37
C PRO A 762 5.02 22.70 12.34
N PHE A 763 4.47 22.77 11.13
CA PHE A 763 4.80 21.83 10.05
C PHE A 763 6.03 22.29 9.27
N SER A 764 7.01 21.40 9.09
CA SER A 764 8.29 21.67 8.40
C SER A 764 8.42 21.02 7.01
N GLY A 765 7.38 20.30 6.55
CA GLY A 765 7.39 19.62 5.25
C GLY A 765 7.16 20.57 4.08
N ASN A 766 7.65 20.18 2.91
CA ASN A 766 7.48 20.96 1.68
C ASN A 766 6.14 20.66 0.98
N ASP A 767 5.60 19.46 1.21
CA ASP A 767 4.32 18.98 0.67
C ASP A 767 3.33 18.78 1.82
N PRO A 768 2.10 19.35 1.76
CA PRO A 768 1.07 19.12 2.76
C PRO A 768 0.72 17.64 3.03
N GLU A 769 0.93 16.75 2.04
CA GLU A 769 0.68 15.31 2.15
C GLU A 769 1.85 14.53 2.76
N GLU A 770 3.02 15.17 2.95
CA GLU A 770 4.20 14.54 3.56
C GLU A 770 3.96 14.22 5.03
N TRP A 771 4.31 12.99 5.42
CA TRP A 771 4.25 12.54 6.81
C TRP A 771 5.59 12.71 7.50
N ILE A 772 5.58 13.40 8.64
CA ILE A 772 6.77 13.72 9.42
C ILE A 772 6.66 13.10 10.80
N ARG A 773 7.72 12.43 11.24
CA ARG A 773 7.91 12.03 12.63
C ARG A 773 8.29 13.26 13.46
N LEU A 774 7.55 13.49 14.53
CA LEU A 774 7.85 14.51 15.53
C LEU A 774 8.23 13.84 16.84
N ASP A 775 9.49 13.99 17.26
CA ASP A 775 9.94 13.64 18.61
C ASP A 775 9.61 14.79 19.60
N GLU A 776 9.71 14.52 20.91
CA GLU A 776 9.29 15.43 21.99
C GLU A 776 7.82 15.87 21.85
N ALA A 777 6.96 14.96 21.39
CA ALA A 777 5.55 15.23 21.10
C ALA A 777 4.73 15.62 22.35
N SER A 778 5.21 15.27 23.55
CA SER A 778 4.60 15.61 24.83
C SER A 778 4.50 17.12 25.08
N GLN A 779 5.38 17.94 24.47
CA GLN A 779 5.28 19.41 24.55
C GLN A 779 3.99 19.95 23.91
N TYR A 780 3.41 19.19 22.97
CA TYR A 780 2.13 19.45 22.32
C TYR A 780 1.00 18.59 22.90
N GLY A 781 1.21 17.96 24.07
CA GLY A 781 0.28 17.01 24.68
C GLY A 781 0.00 15.78 23.80
N ARG A 782 0.95 15.39 22.95
CA ARG A 782 0.89 14.17 22.13
C ARG A 782 1.97 13.18 22.58
N GLY A 783 2.09 12.05 21.88
CA GLY A 783 3.04 10.99 22.21
C GLY A 783 2.34 9.70 22.63
N GLY A 784 2.74 8.59 22.01
CA GLY A 784 2.09 7.30 22.17
C GLY A 784 0.64 7.31 21.66
N LEU A 785 -0.10 6.24 21.92
CA LEU A 785 -1.45 6.05 21.38
C LEU A 785 -2.51 6.87 22.13
N LEU A 786 -2.40 6.98 23.45
CA LEU A 786 -3.48 7.48 24.31
C LEU A 786 -4.00 8.90 23.94
N PRO A 787 -3.15 9.89 23.58
CA PRO A 787 -3.61 11.23 23.24
C PRO A 787 -3.92 11.45 21.75
N MET A 788 -3.88 10.41 20.90
CA MET A 788 -4.18 10.56 19.47
C MET A 788 -5.67 10.87 19.25
N SER A 789 -5.97 11.86 18.40
CA SER A 789 -7.35 12.32 18.19
C SER A 789 -8.28 11.21 17.70
N VAL A 790 -7.80 10.26 16.91
CA VAL A 790 -8.60 9.11 16.43
C VAL A 790 -9.32 8.37 17.55
N PHE A 791 -8.64 8.11 18.68
CA PHE A 791 -9.24 7.40 19.82
C PHE A 791 -10.12 8.32 20.66
N LEU A 792 -9.71 9.57 20.83
CA LEU A 792 -10.44 10.56 21.61
C LEU A 792 -11.78 10.92 20.98
N THR A 793 -11.81 11.05 19.65
CA THR A 793 -12.99 11.37 18.84
C THR A 793 -13.90 10.18 18.68
N LYS A 794 -13.37 8.99 18.35
CA LYS A 794 -14.21 7.79 18.19
C LYS A 794 -14.98 7.46 19.47
N ASN A 795 -14.39 7.74 20.63
CA ASN A 795 -14.99 7.52 21.93
C ASN A 795 -15.74 8.76 22.45
N ALA A 796 -16.24 9.63 21.56
CA ALA A 796 -17.05 10.80 21.89
C ALA A 796 -18.38 10.84 21.07
N PRO A 797 -19.47 11.40 21.60
CA PRO A 797 -20.73 11.61 20.87
C PRO A 797 -20.72 12.77 19.84
N GLY A 798 -19.58 13.42 19.58
CA GLY A 798 -19.44 14.50 18.59
C GLY A 798 -19.66 15.91 19.15
N LEU A 799 -20.77 16.17 19.85
CA LEU A 799 -21.08 17.48 20.48
C LEU A 799 -20.65 17.59 21.95
N ARG A 800 -19.93 16.59 22.47
CA ARG A 800 -19.37 16.58 23.82
C ARG A 800 -18.30 15.51 23.94
N THR A 801 -17.49 15.58 24.99
CA THR A 801 -16.58 14.48 25.36
C THR A 801 -17.34 13.34 26.07
N SER A 802 -16.66 12.23 26.32
CA SER A 802 -17.18 11.15 27.15
C SER A 802 -16.06 10.47 27.94
N PRO A 803 -15.85 10.87 29.21
CA PRO A 803 -14.93 10.18 30.12
C PRO A 803 -15.25 8.68 30.20
N VAL A 804 -16.53 8.33 30.30
CA VAL A 804 -17.00 6.94 30.35
C VAL A 804 -16.50 6.11 29.17
N LYS A 805 -16.74 6.57 27.92
CA LYS A 805 -16.33 5.83 26.71
C LYS A 805 -14.81 5.79 26.55
N ARG A 806 -14.11 6.91 26.81
CA ARG A 806 -12.64 6.98 26.75
C ARG A 806 -11.98 6.06 27.78
N GLY A 807 -12.45 6.10 29.02
CA GLY A 807 -11.97 5.23 30.09
C GLY A 807 -12.27 3.75 29.84
N TYR A 808 -13.48 3.44 29.37
CA TYR A 808 -13.85 2.09 28.94
C TYR A 808 -12.94 1.57 27.83
N TRP A 809 -12.61 2.41 26.84
CA TRP A 809 -11.65 2.06 25.79
C TRP A 809 -10.27 1.74 26.36
N VAL A 810 -9.73 2.54 27.29
CA VAL A 810 -8.45 2.23 27.95
C VAL A 810 -8.53 0.91 28.71
N ALA A 811 -9.51 0.75 29.61
CA ALA A 811 -9.63 -0.46 30.42
C ALA A 811 -9.79 -1.73 29.55
N LYS A 812 -10.67 -1.68 28.55
CA LYS A 812 -11.01 -2.86 27.75
C LYS A 812 -10.03 -3.13 26.60
N ARG A 813 -9.68 -2.10 25.82
CA ARG A 813 -8.86 -2.27 24.60
C ARG A 813 -7.38 -2.26 24.91
N VAL A 814 -6.92 -1.37 25.80
CA VAL A 814 -5.50 -1.21 26.13
C VAL A 814 -5.09 -2.18 27.24
N LEU A 815 -5.82 -2.22 28.36
CA LEU A 815 -5.47 -3.05 29.53
C LEU A 815 -6.11 -4.45 29.52
N GLY A 816 -6.96 -4.77 28.54
CA GLY A 816 -7.56 -6.10 28.40
C GLY A 816 -8.60 -6.47 29.46
N GLU A 817 -9.12 -5.51 30.23
CA GLU A 817 -10.12 -5.78 31.24
C GLU A 817 -11.45 -6.25 30.62
N HIS A 818 -11.98 -7.37 31.13
CA HIS A 818 -13.35 -7.76 30.83
C HIS A 818 -14.33 -6.87 31.61
N ILE A 819 -15.18 -6.15 30.86
CA ILE A 819 -16.25 -5.32 31.39
C ILE A 819 -17.59 -5.87 30.86
N PRO A 820 -18.53 -6.27 31.73
CA PRO A 820 -19.82 -6.80 31.31
C PRO A 820 -20.65 -5.74 30.57
N ALA A 821 -21.67 -6.19 29.83
CA ALA A 821 -22.61 -5.30 29.17
C ALA A 821 -23.37 -4.43 30.21
N PRO A 822 -23.70 -3.17 29.87
CA PRO A 822 -24.48 -2.32 30.77
C PRO A 822 -25.90 -2.87 30.97
N PRO A 823 -26.57 -2.56 32.10
CA PRO A 823 -27.99 -2.86 32.30
C PRO A 823 -28.88 -2.24 31.21
N ALA A 824 -30.08 -2.78 31.00
CA ALA A 824 -30.99 -2.31 29.92
C ALA A 824 -31.53 -0.88 30.13
N ASP A 825 -31.66 -0.42 31.37
CA ASP A 825 -32.26 0.88 31.72
C ASP A 825 -31.20 1.86 32.26
N VAL A 826 -30.37 2.41 31.38
CA VAL A 826 -29.37 3.44 31.73
C VAL A 826 -29.91 4.85 31.45
N PRO A 827 -29.98 5.75 32.46
CA PRO A 827 -30.36 7.15 32.23
C PRO A 827 -29.40 7.88 31.29
N GLU A 828 -29.93 8.63 30.32
CA GLU A 828 -29.13 9.34 29.32
C GLU A 828 -28.40 10.56 29.92
N LEU A 829 -27.10 10.69 29.62
CA LEU A 829 -26.33 11.93 29.82
C LEU A 829 -26.71 12.96 28.74
N PRO A 830 -26.62 14.28 29.00
CA PRO A 830 -27.00 15.32 28.03
C PRO A 830 -26.28 15.13 26.68
N ALA A 831 -26.99 15.27 25.57
CA ALA A 831 -26.43 15.06 24.23
C ALA A 831 -25.43 16.16 23.80
N ASP A 832 -25.57 17.36 24.38
CA ASP A 832 -24.79 18.56 24.06
C ASP A 832 -24.36 19.22 25.39
N GLU A 833 -23.05 19.28 25.64
CA GLU A 833 -22.53 19.78 26.92
C GLU A 833 -22.71 21.30 27.08
N SER A 834 -22.87 22.05 25.98
CA SER A 834 -23.12 23.50 25.98
C SER A 834 -24.50 23.87 26.51
N LYS A 835 -25.43 22.91 26.52
CA LYS A 835 -26.82 23.07 26.97
C LYS A 835 -27.06 22.50 28.37
N SER A 836 -26.03 21.99 29.03
CA SER A 836 -26.11 21.42 30.37
C SER A 836 -25.77 22.45 31.44
N GLU A 837 -26.53 22.48 32.54
CA GLU A 837 -26.20 23.27 33.74
C GLU A 837 -25.01 22.67 34.53
N LEU A 838 -24.81 21.36 34.43
CA LEU A 838 -23.73 20.63 35.11
C LEU A 838 -22.55 20.39 34.18
N SER A 839 -21.33 20.44 34.71
CA SER A 839 -20.16 19.89 34.03
C SER A 839 -20.31 18.38 33.83
N LEU A 840 -19.58 17.80 32.87
CA LEU A 840 -19.61 16.34 32.65
C LEU A 840 -19.14 15.56 33.87
N ARG A 841 -18.19 16.09 34.64
CA ARG A 841 -17.72 15.49 35.90
C ARG A 841 -18.84 15.42 36.94
N GLU A 842 -19.59 16.51 37.13
CA GLU A 842 -20.73 16.55 38.06
C GLU A 842 -21.88 15.66 37.58
N ALA A 843 -22.16 15.64 36.27
CA ALA A 843 -23.17 14.75 35.69
C ALA A 843 -22.80 13.27 35.89
N LEU A 844 -21.52 12.92 35.72
CA LEU A 844 -21.02 11.57 35.96
C LEU A 844 -21.04 11.21 37.45
N ALA A 845 -20.66 12.13 38.34
CA ALA A 845 -20.74 11.92 39.78
C ALA A 845 -22.16 11.56 40.22
N LYS A 846 -23.17 12.30 39.73
CA LYS A 846 -24.59 11.98 39.96
C LYS A 846 -24.99 10.63 39.36
N HIS A 847 -24.49 10.29 38.17
CA HIS A 847 -24.77 8.99 37.55
C HIS A 847 -24.24 7.82 38.39
N ARG A 848 -23.10 7.99 39.06
CA ARG A 848 -22.47 6.99 39.94
C ARG A 848 -23.18 6.82 41.29
N GLU A 849 -24.11 7.70 41.66
CA GLU A 849 -24.93 7.51 42.87
C GLU A 849 -25.94 6.36 42.71
N LEU A 850 -26.21 5.91 41.48
CA LEU A 850 -27.05 4.76 41.19
C LEU A 850 -26.31 3.45 41.49
N PRO A 851 -26.80 2.59 42.40
CA PRO A 851 -26.12 1.34 42.78
C PRO A 851 -25.82 0.41 41.59
N SER A 852 -26.72 0.35 40.60
CA SER A 852 -26.57 -0.45 39.38
C SER A 852 -25.45 0.03 38.46
N CYS A 853 -25.03 1.29 38.57
CA CYS A 853 -24.00 1.90 37.72
C CYS A 853 -22.64 1.98 38.46
N ALA A 854 -22.65 2.21 39.77
CA ALA A 854 -21.45 2.49 40.57
C ALA A 854 -20.35 1.42 40.46
N GLY A 855 -20.73 0.13 40.46
CA GLY A 855 -19.80 -0.99 40.46
C GLY A 855 -18.89 -1.05 39.22
N CYS A 856 -19.47 -0.91 38.03
CA CYS A 856 -18.70 -0.91 36.78
C CYS A 856 -17.91 0.38 36.60
N HIS A 857 -18.54 1.53 36.87
CA HIS A 857 -17.94 2.86 36.68
C HIS A 857 -16.70 3.11 37.55
N LYS A 858 -16.61 2.48 38.73
CA LYS A 858 -15.40 2.54 39.59
C LYS A 858 -14.13 2.06 38.89
N ARG A 859 -14.25 1.19 37.88
CA ARG A 859 -13.10 0.55 37.22
C ARG A 859 -12.41 1.43 36.19
N PHE A 860 -13.17 2.30 35.49
CA PHE A 860 -12.64 2.97 34.30
C PHE A 860 -12.96 4.46 34.19
N ASP A 861 -13.89 5.02 34.97
CA ASP A 861 -14.24 6.45 34.85
C ASP A 861 -13.02 7.36 35.11
N SER A 862 -12.22 7.03 36.12
CA SER A 862 -11.00 7.78 36.46
C SER A 862 -9.98 7.74 35.32
N LEU A 863 -9.89 6.64 34.57
CA LEU A 863 -9.03 6.52 33.38
C LEU A 863 -9.53 7.39 32.21
N GLY A 864 -10.80 7.78 32.23
CA GLY A 864 -11.41 8.63 31.21
C GLY A 864 -11.35 10.13 31.53
N VAL A 865 -11.53 10.49 32.80
CA VAL A 865 -11.56 11.88 33.28
C VAL A 865 -10.26 12.63 32.98
N VAL A 866 -9.13 11.92 33.02
CA VAL A 866 -7.81 12.47 32.66
C VAL A 866 -7.74 13.03 31.23
N PHE A 867 -8.64 12.62 30.33
CA PHE A 867 -8.72 13.11 28.96
C PHE A 867 -9.65 14.34 28.79
N GLU A 868 -10.21 14.91 29.86
CA GLU A 868 -11.11 16.06 29.74
C GLU A 868 -10.40 17.34 29.27
N GLY A 869 -9.06 17.38 29.34
CA GLY A 869 -8.23 18.38 28.66
C GLY A 869 -8.22 18.27 27.12
N TYR A 870 -8.94 17.30 26.54
CA TYR A 870 -9.14 17.18 25.11
C TYR A 870 -10.62 17.24 24.75
N GLY A 871 -10.96 18.06 23.76
CA GLY A 871 -12.32 18.24 23.25
C GLY A 871 -12.86 17.06 22.44
N PRO A 872 -14.07 17.19 21.87
CA PRO A 872 -14.74 16.10 21.16
C PRO A 872 -13.99 15.62 19.90
N VAL A 873 -13.20 16.50 19.27
CA VAL A 873 -12.39 16.18 18.08
C VAL A 873 -10.93 15.87 18.48
N GLY A 874 -10.62 15.80 19.78
CA GLY A 874 -9.28 15.51 20.30
C GLY A 874 -8.33 16.72 20.31
N GLU A 875 -8.83 17.91 19.96
CA GLU A 875 -8.17 19.19 20.17
C GLU A 875 -7.92 19.45 21.66
N GLN A 876 -6.85 20.14 22.02
CA GLN A 876 -6.65 20.53 23.43
C GLN A 876 -7.65 21.60 23.86
N ARG A 877 -8.08 21.56 25.13
CA ARG A 877 -8.98 22.55 25.73
C ARG A 877 -8.68 22.79 27.21
N SER A 878 -8.96 24.00 27.67
CA SER A 878 -8.98 24.38 29.09
C SER A 878 -10.39 24.64 29.62
N GLU A 879 -11.35 24.81 28.73
CA GLU A 879 -12.77 25.03 29.03
C GLU A 879 -13.62 24.07 28.19
N ASP A 880 -14.77 23.65 28.72
CA ASP A 880 -15.75 22.85 27.98
C ASP A 880 -16.56 23.73 27.00
N LEU A 881 -17.43 23.12 26.17
CA LEU A 881 -18.22 23.89 25.19
C LEU A 881 -19.23 24.85 25.83
N GLY A 882 -19.45 24.78 27.15
CA GLY A 882 -20.25 25.71 27.95
C GLY A 882 -19.43 26.85 28.59
N GLY A 883 -18.10 26.88 28.39
CA GLY A 883 -17.19 27.89 28.97
C GLY A 883 -16.81 27.63 30.43
N ARG A 884 -16.97 26.40 30.93
CA ARG A 884 -16.55 26.02 32.28
C ARG A 884 -15.14 25.42 32.26
N PRO A 885 -14.29 25.67 33.27
CA PRO A 885 -12.96 25.07 33.33
C PRO A 885 -13.05 23.55 33.42
N VAL A 886 -12.18 22.85 32.69
CA VAL A 886 -12.10 21.38 32.72
C VAL A 886 -11.17 20.92 33.84
N GLU A 887 -11.55 19.86 34.56
CA GLU A 887 -10.73 19.24 35.60
C GLU A 887 -10.25 17.85 35.15
N THR A 888 -8.93 17.63 35.17
CA THR A 888 -8.29 16.39 34.73
C THR A 888 -7.78 15.50 35.86
N SER A 889 -7.93 15.93 37.12
CA SER A 889 -7.48 15.16 38.28
C SER A 889 -8.41 13.99 38.59
N ALA A 890 -7.85 12.83 38.87
CA ALA A 890 -8.60 11.62 39.17
C ALA A 890 -7.92 10.76 40.26
N GLU A 891 -8.75 10.06 41.03
CA GLU A 891 -8.32 8.97 41.92
C GLU A 891 -8.57 7.65 41.19
N PHE A 892 -7.50 6.87 41.00
CA PHE A 892 -7.52 5.59 40.30
C PHE A 892 -8.08 4.47 41.19
N PRO A 893 -8.45 3.29 40.63
CA PRO A 893 -9.14 2.23 41.37
C PRO A 893 -8.41 1.70 42.62
N ASP A 894 -7.08 1.87 42.71
CA ASP A 894 -6.26 1.46 43.86
C ASP A 894 -6.09 2.57 44.93
N GLY A 895 -6.74 3.72 44.74
CA GLY A 895 -6.65 4.90 45.62
C GLY A 895 -5.49 5.83 45.33
N SER A 896 -4.63 5.54 44.34
CA SER A 896 -3.60 6.49 43.89
C SER A 896 -4.22 7.68 43.14
N ALA A 897 -3.62 8.86 43.26
CA ALA A 897 -4.09 10.06 42.56
C ALA A 897 -3.18 10.40 41.37
N GLY A 898 -3.77 10.92 40.30
CA GLY A 898 -3.04 11.43 39.15
C GLY A 898 -3.78 12.59 38.48
N ASP A 899 -3.07 13.32 37.62
CA ASP A 899 -3.61 14.44 36.85
C ASP A 899 -3.23 14.34 35.37
N GLY A 900 -4.25 14.46 34.52
CA GLY A 900 -4.10 14.43 33.06
C GLY A 900 -3.43 13.16 32.53
N LEU A 901 -2.93 13.26 31.29
CA LEU A 901 -2.29 12.14 30.60
C LEU A 901 -1.06 11.61 31.36
N ILE A 902 -0.23 12.49 31.93
CA ILE A 902 0.97 12.12 32.68
C ILE A 902 0.61 11.30 33.92
N GLY A 903 -0.44 11.69 34.65
CA GLY A 903 -0.94 10.92 35.78
C GLY A 903 -1.39 9.51 35.38
N LEU A 904 -2.11 9.39 34.25
CA LEU A 904 -2.57 8.09 33.73
C LEU A 904 -1.39 7.21 33.29
N THR A 905 -0.43 7.74 32.55
CA THR A 905 0.71 6.94 32.07
C THR A 905 1.60 6.47 33.22
N ASN A 906 1.81 7.29 34.26
CA ASN A 906 2.51 6.89 35.48
C ASN A 906 1.75 5.79 36.24
N TYR A 907 0.43 5.93 36.39
CA TYR A 907 -0.40 4.89 37.01
C TYR A 907 -0.30 3.57 36.27
N ILE A 908 -0.41 3.58 34.94
CA ILE A 908 -0.26 2.35 34.14
C ILE A 908 1.15 1.77 34.33
N ARG A 909 2.20 2.61 34.26
CA ARG A 909 3.59 2.16 34.41
C ARG A 909 3.85 1.45 35.74
N GLU A 910 3.38 2.04 36.83
CA GLU A 910 3.65 1.53 38.18
C GLU A 910 2.75 0.36 38.56
N ARG A 911 1.52 0.31 38.04
CA ARG A 911 0.46 -0.59 38.55
C ARG A 911 -0.09 -1.57 37.54
N ARG A 912 -0.11 -1.24 36.24
CA ARG A 912 -0.89 -1.96 35.22
C ARG A 912 -0.09 -2.30 33.94
N GLN A 913 1.22 -2.09 33.90
CA GLN A 913 2.04 -2.33 32.70
C GLN A 913 1.99 -3.79 32.27
N GLU A 914 2.01 -4.71 33.23
CA GLU A 914 1.91 -6.14 32.94
C GLU A 914 0.55 -6.52 32.33
N ASP A 915 -0.54 -5.84 32.70
CA ASP A 915 -1.86 -6.06 32.09
C ASP A 915 -1.87 -5.62 30.62
N PHE A 916 -1.22 -4.49 30.31
CA PHE A 916 -1.03 -4.06 28.92
C PHE A 916 -0.21 -5.09 28.11
N LEU A 917 0.90 -5.57 28.67
CA LEU A 917 1.76 -6.55 27.99
C LEU A 917 1.06 -7.90 27.79
N ASP A 918 0.33 -8.41 28.79
CA ASP A 918 -0.47 -9.64 28.67
C ASP A 918 -1.56 -9.48 27.61
N ASN A 919 -2.30 -8.37 27.62
CA ASN A 919 -3.33 -8.10 26.62
C ASN A 919 -2.72 -8.00 25.21
N LEU A 920 -1.61 -7.28 25.03
CA LEU A 920 -0.91 -7.19 23.74
C LEU A 920 -0.47 -8.59 23.26
N ASN A 921 0.15 -9.39 24.13
CA ASN A 921 0.57 -10.77 23.81
C ASN A 921 -0.62 -11.62 23.37
N ARG A 922 -1.73 -11.58 24.13
CA ARG A 922 -2.95 -12.34 23.83
C ARG A 922 -3.58 -11.90 22.51
N LYS A 923 -3.71 -10.60 22.28
CA LYS A 923 -4.30 -10.06 21.04
C LYS A 923 -3.44 -10.42 19.84
N LEU A 924 -2.13 -10.26 19.94
CA LEU A 924 -1.23 -10.55 18.84
C LEU A 924 -1.17 -12.05 18.51
N LEU A 925 -1.11 -12.91 19.54
CA LEU A 925 -1.11 -14.36 19.34
C LEU A 925 -2.43 -14.85 18.72
N ALA A 926 -3.58 -14.35 19.20
CA ALA A 926 -4.89 -14.68 18.63
C ALA A 926 -4.99 -14.28 17.15
N TYR A 927 -4.47 -13.10 16.82
CA TYR A 927 -4.41 -12.59 15.46
C TYR A 927 -3.50 -13.43 14.56
N ALA A 928 -2.29 -13.77 15.03
CA ALA A 928 -1.32 -14.57 14.29
C ALA A 928 -1.81 -16.00 13.99
N LEU A 929 -2.51 -16.61 14.96
CA LEU A 929 -3.06 -17.95 14.82
C LEU A 929 -4.41 -17.97 14.08
N GLY A 930 -5.10 -16.82 13.97
CA GLY A 930 -6.41 -16.72 13.34
C GLY A 930 -7.50 -17.53 14.05
N ARG A 931 -7.42 -17.63 15.38
CA ARG A 931 -8.40 -18.33 16.24
C ARG A 931 -8.43 -17.73 17.65
N THR A 932 -9.48 -18.04 18.41
CA THR A 932 -9.51 -17.77 19.86
C THR A 932 -8.42 -18.57 20.56
N LEU A 933 -7.84 -17.99 21.61
CA LEU A 933 -6.82 -18.65 22.43
C LEU A 933 -7.42 -19.79 23.25
N GLN A 934 -6.60 -20.78 23.52
CA GLN A 934 -6.93 -21.99 24.28
C GLN A 934 -5.99 -22.13 25.47
N LEU A 935 -6.32 -23.01 26.42
CA LEU A 935 -5.44 -23.27 27.57
C LEU A 935 -4.02 -23.72 27.16
N SER A 936 -3.87 -24.40 26.02
CA SER A 936 -2.58 -24.82 25.46
C SER A 936 -1.64 -23.66 25.09
N ASP A 937 -2.19 -22.44 24.96
CA ASP A 937 -1.44 -21.23 24.59
C ASP A 937 -0.84 -20.52 25.82
N GLU A 938 -1.33 -20.80 27.04
CA GLU A 938 -0.92 -20.08 28.27
C GLU A 938 0.59 -20.18 28.54
N LYS A 939 1.21 -21.34 28.27
CA LYS A 939 2.66 -21.48 28.43
C LYS A 939 3.43 -20.53 27.50
N LEU A 940 2.99 -20.43 26.24
CA LEU A 940 3.61 -19.54 25.25
C LEU A 940 3.45 -18.07 25.65
N LEU A 941 2.28 -17.68 26.17
CA LEU A 941 2.04 -16.31 26.64
C LEU A 941 3.00 -15.91 27.78
N HIS A 942 3.21 -16.79 28.76
CA HIS A 942 4.20 -16.56 29.81
C HIS A 942 5.63 -16.48 29.26
N GLU A 943 5.99 -17.34 28.29
CA GLU A 943 7.29 -17.30 27.63
C GLU A 943 7.50 -15.99 26.84
N MET A 944 6.47 -15.50 26.13
CA MET A 944 6.48 -14.22 25.42
C MET A 944 6.72 -13.05 26.37
N GLN A 945 5.98 -13.00 27.49
CA GLN A 945 6.12 -11.94 28.50
C GLN A 945 7.52 -11.93 29.13
N SER A 946 8.06 -13.10 29.50
CA SER A 946 9.40 -13.22 30.07
C SER A 946 10.50 -12.84 29.07
N LYS A 947 10.36 -13.24 27.80
CA LYS A 947 11.30 -12.85 26.74
C LYS A 947 11.28 -11.35 26.46
N LEU A 948 10.10 -10.73 26.44
CA LEU A 948 10.01 -9.28 26.28
C LEU A 948 10.75 -8.52 27.38
N ALA A 949 10.49 -8.88 28.64
CA ALA A 949 11.12 -8.22 29.79
C ALA A 949 12.66 -8.36 29.80
N SER A 950 13.20 -9.43 29.22
CA SER A 950 14.65 -9.68 29.13
C SER A 950 15.31 -9.11 27.88
N ASN A 951 14.54 -8.58 26.92
CA ASN A 951 15.02 -8.07 25.63
C ASN A 951 14.46 -6.68 25.34
N ASP A 952 14.46 -5.80 26.35
CA ASP A 952 14.06 -4.38 26.24
C ASP A 952 12.68 -4.14 25.61
N TYR A 953 11.77 -5.11 25.72
CA TYR A 953 10.41 -5.08 25.19
C TYR A 953 10.33 -4.85 23.67
N ARG A 954 11.33 -5.33 22.91
CA ARG A 954 11.42 -5.17 21.45
C ARG A 954 10.28 -5.86 20.71
N PHE A 955 9.75 -5.22 19.66
CA PHE A 955 8.67 -5.77 18.85
C PHE A 955 9.06 -7.08 18.15
N SER A 956 10.30 -7.18 17.65
CA SER A 956 10.82 -8.39 16.99
C SER A 956 10.74 -9.63 17.89
N VAL A 957 10.90 -9.47 19.21
CA VAL A 957 10.85 -10.57 20.20
C VAL A 957 9.44 -11.18 20.28
N LEU A 958 8.39 -10.38 20.09
CA LEU A 958 7.02 -10.89 19.97
C LEU A 958 6.90 -11.78 18.74
N LEU A 959 7.34 -11.28 17.59
CA LEU A 959 7.26 -12.00 16.33
C LEU A 959 8.04 -13.31 16.40
N GLU A 960 9.30 -13.27 16.84
CA GLU A 960 10.16 -14.44 17.00
C GLU A 960 9.53 -15.51 17.90
N SER A 961 8.96 -15.09 19.04
CA SER A 961 8.32 -16.01 19.98
C SER A 961 7.11 -16.71 19.39
N ILE A 962 6.32 -16.00 18.56
CA ILE A 962 5.15 -16.55 17.89
C ILE A 962 5.58 -17.47 16.75
N VAL A 963 6.41 -17.01 15.81
CA VAL A 963 6.69 -17.75 14.57
C VAL A 963 7.48 -19.04 14.81
N THR A 964 8.27 -19.09 15.88
CA THR A 964 9.00 -20.29 16.30
C THR A 964 8.21 -21.22 17.23
N SER A 965 6.99 -20.84 17.59
CA SER A 965 6.16 -21.63 18.51
C SER A 965 5.60 -22.89 17.84
N PRO A 966 5.40 -23.99 18.60
CA PRO A 966 4.68 -25.15 18.10
C PRO A 966 3.29 -24.82 17.54
N GLN A 967 2.59 -23.86 18.12
CA GLN A 967 1.26 -23.45 17.69
C GLN A 967 1.25 -22.83 16.30
N PHE A 968 2.31 -22.09 15.95
CA PHE A 968 2.45 -21.47 14.63
C PHE A 968 2.98 -22.44 13.58
N LEU A 969 3.94 -23.30 13.95
CA LEU A 969 4.59 -24.26 13.05
C LEU A 969 3.75 -25.49 12.71
N ASN A 970 2.76 -25.82 13.55
CA ASN A 970 1.96 -27.02 13.40
C ASN A 970 0.49 -26.71 13.08
N GLN A 971 -0.22 -27.74 12.66
CA GLN A 971 -1.66 -27.77 12.48
C GLN A 971 -2.25 -29.07 12.99
N ARG A 972 -3.55 -29.06 13.28
CA ARG A 972 -4.34 -30.26 13.58
C ARG A 972 -5.59 -30.23 12.72
N GLY A 973 -5.78 -31.28 11.91
CA GLY A 973 -6.98 -31.44 11.09
C GLY A 973 -8.23 -31.60 11.96
N ALA A 974 -9.37 -31.11 11.48
CA ALA A 974 -10.65 -31.40 12.14
C ALA A 974 -10.80 -32.92 12.26
N ALA A 975 -10.94 -33.44 13.48
CA ALA A 975 -11.24 -34.85 13.68
C ALA A 975 -12.53 -35.20 12.92
N VAL A 976 -12.61 -36.39 12.32
CA VAL A 976 -13.88 -36.90 11.82
C VAL A 976 -14.80 -36.99 13.02
N THR A 977 -15.76 -36.07 13.13
CA THR A 977 -16.90 -36.23 14.02
C THR A 977 -17.58 -37.54 13.64
N GLN A 978 -17.54 -38.52 14.55
CA GLN A 978 -18.28 -39.78 14.39
C GLN A 978 -19.79 -39.52 14.44
#